data_AF-A0A1J3J5A3-F1
#
_entry.id   AF-A0A1J3J5A3-F1
#
_cell.length_a   1.000
_cell.length_b   1.000
_cell.length_c   1.000
_cell.angle_alpha   90.00
_cell.angle_beta   90.00
_cell.angle_gamma   90.00
#
_symmetry.space_group_name_H-M   'P 1'
#
loop_
_entity.id
_entity.type
_entity.pdbx_description
1 polymer ?
#
loop_
_entity_poly.entity_id
_entity_poly.type
_entity_poly.pdbx_seq_one_letter_code
_entity_poly.pdbx_strand_id
1 'polypeptide(L)'
;MEEEKSFSAWSWSVDQCLKEYNTTLDKGLTSEDVQIRRQKHGYNELAKEKGKPLWHLVLEQFDDTLVKILLGAAFISFVLAFLGESEDKNGSGSGSGFEAFVEPFVIVLILILNAVVGVWQESNAEKALEALKEMQCESAKVLRDGALLPNLPARELVPGDVVELHVGDKVPADMRVSGLKTSTLRVEQSSLTGEAMPVLKGANLVVPDDCELQGKENMVFAGTTVVNGSCVCVVTSIGMDTEIGKIQRQIHEASLEESETPLKKKLDEFGNRLTTAICVVCVLVWMINYKNFVSWDVVDGYKPVNIRFSFEKCTYYFKIAVALAVAAIPEGLPAVITTCLALGTRKMAQKNAIVRKLPSVETLGCTTVICSDKTGTLTTNQMSATEFFTLGGKTTITRVFSVDGTTYDPKDGGIVDWGCYNMDANLQAVAEICSICNDAGVFYEGKLFRATGLPTEAALKVLVEKMGLPENKNGEIIQEASNFSDNNGRSVKLACCDWWNKRSKKVATLEFDRVRKSMSVIVCEPNGQNRLLVKGAAESILERSTYTQLADGSLVALDEACREVILKKHSEMTSKGLRCLGLAYKDELGEFSDYSSEEHPSHKKLLDPSCYSSIETNLIFVGVVGLRDPPREEVGRAIEDCREAGIRVMVITGDNKSTAEAICCEIRLFSEEDDLSESSFTGREFMSLPASRRIEILSKPGGKVFSRAEPRHKQEIVRMLKEMGEIVAMTGDGVNDAPALKLADIGIAMGITGTEVAKEASDMVLADDNFSTIVSAVAEGRSIYNNMKAFIRYMISSNVGEVISIFLTAALGIPECMIPVQLLWVNLVTDGPPATALGFNPADIDIMKKPPRKSDDSLIDSWVLVRYLVIGSYVGVATVGIFVLWYTQASFLGISLITDGHTLVSFNQLQNWSECSSWGSNFTATPYTVSGGLRTVSFENNPCDYFTLGKVKPMTLSLSVLVAIEMFNSLNALSEDNSLLTMPPWRNPWLLVAMTVSFGLHCVILYVPFLANVFGIVPLSFREWFVVILVSFPVILIDEALKLIGRCRRRRSKKKKIKTM
;
A
#
# COMPACT_ATOMS: atom_id res chain seq x y z
N MET A 1 32.54 -27.51 -27.25
CA MET A 1 32.67 -26.42 -26.27
C MET A 1 32.00 -26.95 -25.02
N GLU A 2 32.79 -27.45 -24.08
CA GLU A 2 32.27 -27.85 -22.76
C GLU A 2 31.68 -26.59 -22.12
N GLU A 3 30.41 -26.62 -21.74
CA GLU A 3 29.80 -25.56 -20.94
C GLU A 3 30.63 -25.42 -19.67
N GLU A 4 31.31 -24.27 -19.50
CA GLU A 4 31.97 -23.91 -18.25
C GLU A 4 30.93 -24.01 -17.13
N LYS A 5 31.05 -25.05 -16.29
CA LYS A 5 30.20 -25.22 -15.11
C LYS A 5 30.30 -23.94 -14.27
N SER A 6 29.17 -23.26 -14.06
CA SER A 6 29.11 -22.06 -13.25
C SER A 6 29.67 -22.32 -11.85
N PHE A 7 30.73 -21.60 -11.47
CA PHE A 7 31.37 -21.72 -10.16
C PHE A 7 30.35 -21.51 -9.03
N SER A 8 30.04 -22.60 -8.31
CA SER A 8 29.07 -22.63 -7.22
C SER A 8 29.81 -22.82 -5.90
N ALA A 9 30.10 -21.72 -5.19
CA ALA A 9 30.98 -21.74 -4.03
C ALA A 9 30.56 -22.70 -2.90
N TRP A 10 29.27 -23.04 -2.81
CA TRP A 10 28.75 -23.96 -1.79
C TRP A 10 28.98 -25.44 -2.12
N SER A 11 29.09 -25.83 -3.40
CA SER A 11 29.33 -27.23 -3.80
C SER A 11 30.81 -27.59 -3.92
N TRP A 12 31.70 -26.60 -3.68
CA TRP A 12 33.14 -26.75 -3.76
C TRP A 12 33.80 -26.78 -2.36
N SER A 13 34.94 -27.47 -2.28
CA SER A 13 35.73 -27.54 -1.04
C SER A 13 36.47 -26.23 -0.80
N VAL A 14 36.82 -25.96 0.46
CA VAL A 14 37.54 -24.72 0.83
C VAL A 14 38.83 -24.56 0.03
N ASP A 15 39.60 -25.65 -0.17
CA ASP A 15 40.84 -25.64 -0.95
C ASP A 15 40.61 -25.32 -2.43
N GLN A 16 39.50 -25.79 -3.00
CA GLN A 16 39.13 -25.47 -4.39
C GLN A 16 38.72 -24.00 -4.52
N CYS A 17 37.96 -23.45 -3.57
CA CYS A 17 37.62 -22.03 -3.56
C CYS A 17 38.86 -21.15 -3.40
N LEU A 18 39.80 -21.50 -2.52
CA LEU A 18 41.05 -20.75 -2.32
C LEU A 18 41.93 -20.76 -3.58
N LYS A 19 41.97 -21.88 -4.31
CA LYS A 19 42.66 -21.99 -5.60
C LYS A 19 42.00 -21.13 -6.68
N GLU A 20 40.67 -21.15 -6.78
CA GLU A 20 39.94 -20.35 -7.77
C GLU A 20 40.19 -18.85 -7.55
N TYR A 21 40.11 -18.40 -6.30
CA TYR A 21 40.33 -17.00 -5.94
C TYR A 21 41.81 -16.62 -5.75
N ASN A 22 42.77 -17.53 -5.97
CA ASN A 22 44.21 -17.34 -5.75
C ASN A 22 44.54 -16.66 -4.40
N THR A 23 43.90 -17.10 -3.32
CA THR A 23 44.04 -16.53 -1.96
C THR A 23 44.57 -17.59 -0.99
N THR A 24 45.33 -17.16 0.02
CA THR A 24 45.74 -18.01 1.16
C THR A 24 45.11 -17.51 2.47
N LEU A 25 44.74 -18.42 3.37
CA LEU A 25 44.08 -18.06 4.63
C LEU A 25 45.00 -17.29 5.59
N ASP A 26 46.31 -17.48 5.51
CA ASP A 26 47.27 -16.86 6.44
C ASP A 26 47.74 -15.47 6.00
N LYS A 27 47.72 -15.18 4.69
CA LYS A 27 48.18 -13.88 4.14
C LYS A 27 47.08 -13.02 3.55
N GLY A 28 45.94 -13.61 3.19
CA GLY A 28 44.89 -12.90 2.47
C GLY A 28 45.34 -12.46 1.06
N LEU A 29 44.71 -11.40 0.55
CA LEU A 29 45.05 -10.79 -0.75
C LEU A 29 46.14 -9.74 -0.63
N THR A 30 46.91 -9.55 -1.71
CA THR A 30 47.86 -8.44 -1.82
C THR A 30 47.17 -7.14 -2.21
N SER A 31 47.73 -5.99 -1.80
CA SER A 31 47.20 -4.68 -2.19
C SER A 31 47.13 -4.46 -3.72
N GLU A 32 48.04 -5.08 -4.50
CA GLU A 32 48.02 -5.04 -5.97
C GLU A 32 46.85 -5.85 -6.55
N ASP A 33 46.64 -7.08 -6.03
CA ASP A 33 45.52 -7.94 -6.46
C ASP A 33 44.16 -7.29 -6.16
N VAL A 34 44.05 -6.59 -5.03
CA VAL A 34 42.83 -5.84 -4.67
C VAL A 34 42.51 -4.77 -5.70
N GLN A 35 43.51 -4.01 -6.18
CA GLN A 35 43.27 -2.98 -7.21
C GLN A 35 42.82 -3.59 -8.54
N ILE A 36 43.45 -4.68 -8.98
CA ILE A 36 43.08 -5.39 -10.21
C ILE A 36 41.65 -5.90 -10.13
N ARG A 37 41.27 -6.51 -9.00
CA ARG A 37 39.90 -7.03 -8.78
C ARG A 37 38.88 -5.91 -8.63
N ARG A 38 39.24 -4.80 -8.01
CA ARG A 38 38.39 -3.61 -7.89
C ARG A 38 38.09 -2.99 -9.26
N GLN A 39 39.06 -2.98 -10.19
CA GLN A 39 38.80 -2.55 -11.57
C GLN A 39 37.88 -3.52 -12.32
N LYS A 40 37.96 -4.82 -12.04
CA LYS A 40 37.14 -5.86 -12.68
C LYS A 40 35.71 -5.94 -12.14
N HIS A 41 35.54 -5.93 -10.82
CA HIS A 41 34.26 -6.18 -10.13
C HIS A 41 33.59 -4.92 -9.58
N GLY A 42 34.32 -3.80 -9.47
CA GLY A 42 33.80 -2.57 -8.87
C GLY A 42 33.87 -2.58 -7.34
N TYR A 43 33.05 -1.72 -6.73
CA TYR A 43 32.92 -1.59 -5.28
C TYR A 43 31.81 -2.50 -4.73
N ASN A 44 31.92 -2.90 -3.46
CA ASN A 44 30.88 -3.62 -2.75
C ASN A 44 29.77 -2.67 -2.28
N GLU A 45 29.01 -2.13 -3.24
CA GLU A 45 27.84 -1.29 -2.98
C GLU A 45 26.70 -1.65 -3.93
N LEU A 46 25.47 -1.49 -3.47
CA LEU A 46 24.28 -1.64 -4.33
C LEU A 46 24.18 -0.44 -5.27
N ALA A 47 23.77 -0.68 -6.50
CA ALA A 47 23.62 0.40 -7.50
C ALA A 47 22.58 1.42 -7.01
N LYS A 48 22.99 2.69 -6.90
CA LYS A 48 22.07 3.80 -6.59
C LYS A 48 21.33 4.22 -7.85
N GLU A 49 20.01 4.33 -7.76
CA GLU A 49 19.19 4.93 -8.82
C GLU A 49 19.54 6.42 -8.96
N LYS A 50 19.67 6.90 -10.19
CA LYS A 50 19.74 8.34 -10.46
C LYS A 50 18.30 8.85 -10.48
N GLY A 51 17.89 9.55 -9.43
CA GLY A 51 16.57 10.20 -9.38
C GLY A 51 16.35 11.09 -10.60
N LYS A 52 15.09 11.22 -11.04
CA LYS A 52 14.74 12.10 -12.16
C LYS A 52 15.09 13.54 -11.79
N PRO A 53 15.80 14.30 -12.64
CA PRO A 53 16.09 15.68 -12.34
C PRO A 53 14.80 16.51 -12.37
N LEU A 54 14.69 17.51 -11.49
CA LEU A 54 13.47 18.33 -11.32
C LEU A 54 12.92 18.93 -12.63
N TRP A 55 13.79 19.29 -13.58
CA TRP A 55 13.35 19.83 -14.87
C TRP A 55 12.62 18.80 -15.74
N HIS A 56 12.97 17.52 -15.62
CA HIS A 56 12.30 16.44 -16.32
C HIS A 56 10.91 16.19 -15.73
N LEU A 57 10.77 16.23 -14.40
CA LEU A 57 9.48 16.16 -13.72
C LEU A 57 8.55 17.30 -14.15
N VAL A 58 9.08 18.52 -14.30
CA VAL A 58 8.30 19.65 -14.83
C VAL A 58 7.81 19.38 -16.25
N LEU A 59 8.65 18.86 -17.14
CA LEU A 59 8.26 18.55 -18.52
C LEU A 59 7.18 17.46 -18.61
N GLU A 60 7.24 16.45 -17.75
CA GLU A 60 6.23 15.39 -17.68
C GLU A 60 4.83 15.96 -17.38
N GLN A 61 4.72 17.01 -16.56
CA GLN A 61 3.43 17.68 -16.28
C GLN A 61 2.80 18.34 -17.53
N PHE A 62 3.60 18.65 -18.56
CA PHE A 62 3.11 19.23 -19.82
C PHE A 62 2.87 18.19 -20.92
N ASP A 63 3.14 16.90 -20.66
CA ASP A 63 3.00 15.85 -21.68
C ASP A 63 1.56 15.34 -21.85
N ASP A 64 0.68 15.65 -20.89
CA ASP A 64 -0.75 15.33 -20.98
C ASP A 64 -1.42 16.02 -22.20
N THR A 65 -2.19 15.25 -22.95
CA THR A 65 -3.03 15.69 -24.07
C THR A 65 -3.94 16.88 -23.73
N LEU A 66 -4.54 16.90 -22.52
CA LEU A 66 -5.43 17.99 -22.10
C LEU A 66 -4.66 19.28 -21.87
N VAL A 67 -3.49 19.20 -21.22
CA VAL A 67 -2.60 20.34 -20.98
C VAL A 67 -2.09 20.90 -22.31
N LYS A 68 -1.75 20.04 -23.27
CA LYS A 68 -1.34 20.47 -24.63
C LYS A 68 -2.43 21.26 -25.36
N ILE A 69 -3.70 20.89 -25.21
CA ILE A 69 -4.83 21.64 -25.78
C ILE A 69 -4.95 23.00 -25.11
N LEU A 70 -4.86 23.06 -23.77
CA LEU A 70 -4.93 24.32 -23.05
C LEU A 70 -3.76 25.25 -23.41
N LEU A 71 -2.55 24.69 -23.59
CA LEU A 71 -1.38 25.42 -24.06
C LEU A 71 -1.60 25.95 -25.50
N GLY A 72 -2.20 25.14 -26.37
CA GLY A 72 -2.62 25.56 -27.70
C GLY A 72 -3.65 26.69 -27.67
N ALA A 73 -4.64 26.61 -26.78
CA ALA A 73 -5.64 27.65 -26.57
C ALA A 73 -5.02 28.94 -26.02
N ALA A 74 -4.08 28.84 -25.07
CA ALA A 74 -3.31 29.97 -24.54
C ALA A 74 -2.49 30.64 -25.64
N PHE A 75 -1.85 29.85 -26.52
CA PHE A 75 -1.09 30.38 -27.66
C PHE A 75 -2.00 31.11 -28.65
N ILE A 76 -3.15 30.54 -29.00
CA ILE A 76 -4.14 31.20 -29.88
C ILE A 76 -4.67 32.49 -29.24
N SER A 77 -5.02 32.45 -27.95
CA SER A 77 -5.50 33.62 -27.20
C SER A 77 -4.44 34.73 -27.14
N PHE A 78 -3.17 34.38 -26.94
CA PHE A 78 -2.04 35.33 -26.98
C PHE A 78 -1.86 35.94 -28.37
N VAL A 79 -1.92 35.14 -29.44
CA VAL A 79 -1.83 35.62 -30.82
C VAL A 79 -3.00 36.56 -31.15
N LEU A 80 -4.22 36.23 -30.72
CA LEU A 80 -5.40 37.09 -30.92
C LEU A 80 -5.26 38.42 -30.16
N ALA A 81 -4.79 38.40 -28.92
CA ALA A 81 -4.54 39.62 -28.15
C ALA A 81 -3.47 40.51 -28.83
N PHE A 82 -2.38 39.90 -29.30
CA PHE A 82 -1.29 40.61 -29.98
C PHE A 82 -1.70 41.18 -31.36
N LEU A 83 -2.50 40.44 -32.14
CA LEU A 83 -3.02 40.91 -33.41
C LEU A 83 -4.10 41.99 -33.23
N GLY A 84 -4.93 41.88 -32.21
CA GLY A 84 -5.95 42.90 -31.87
C GLY A 84 -5.36 44.26 -31.53
N GLU A 85 -4.23 44.31 -30.80
CA GLU A 85 -3.49 45.56 -30.54
C GLU A 85 -2.98 46.26 -31.81
N SER A 86 -2.87 45.54 -32.94
CA SER A 86 -2.34 46.09 -34.19
C SER A 86 -3.39 46.88 -34.99
N GLU A 87 -4.68 46.65 -34.77
CA GLU A 87 -5.78 47.30 -35.51
C GLU A 87 -6.34 48.56 -34.81
N ASP A 88 -6.21 48.67 -33.47
CA ASP A 88 -6.74 49.79 -32.67
C ASP A 88 -5.94 51.11 -32.74
N LYS A 89 -4.93 51.21 -33.62
CA LYS A 89 -4.19 52.46 -33.83
C LYS A 89 -5.00 53.55 -34.56
N ASN A 90 -6.16 53.21 -35.12
CA ASN A 90 -7.01 54.17 -35.86
C ASN A 90 -8.39 54.36 -35.20
N GLY A 91 -8.38 54.91 -33.98
CA GLY A 91 -9.43 55.82 -33.52
C GLY A 91 -10.75 55.23 -33.03
N SER A 92 -10.77 54.73 -31.80
CA SER A 92 -11.78 55.11 -30.79
C SER A 92 -11.36 54.55 -29.43
N GLY A 93 -11.19 55.43 -28.44
CA GLY A 93 -10.64 55.05 -27.14
C GLY A 93 -11.67 54.39 -26.23
N SER A 94 -11.29 53.27 -25.60
CA SER A 94 -11.28 53.05 -24.15
C SER A 94 -11.15 51.55 -23.83
N GLY A 95 -9.95 51.12 -23.42
CA GLY A 95 -9.67 49.77 -22.92
C GLY A 95 -8.16 49.55 -22.90
N SER A 96 -7.55 49.51 -21.72
CA SER A 96 -6.10 49.40 -21.53
C SER A 96 -5.55 48.11 -22.15
N GLY A 97 -4.43 48.17 -22.88
CA GLY A 97 -3.76 46.99 -23.44
C GLY A 97 -3.50 45.85 -22.43
N PHE A 98 -3.48 46.16 -21.13
CA PHE A 98 -3.41 45.16 -20.05
C PHE A 98 -4.62 44.21 -19.98
N GLU A 99 -5.84 44.66 -20.27
CA GLU A 99 -7.07 43.84 -20.17
C GLU A 99 -7.10 42.72 -21.23
N ALA A 100 -6.57 42.97 -22.43
CA ALA A 100 -6.51 41.98 -23.52
C ALA A 100 -5.57 40.81 -23.20
N PHE A 101 -4.51 41.04 -22.41
CA PHE A 101 -3.57 40.00 -22.00
C PHE A 101 -4.01 39.23 -20.74
N VAL A 102 -5.10 39.60 -20.08
CA VAL A 102 -5.58 38.90 -18.87
C VAL A 102 -5.91 37.45 -19.18
N GLU A 103 -6.60 37.18 -20.29
CA GLU A 103 -7.03 35.83 -20.67
C GLU A 103 -5.84 34.85 -20.86
N PRO A 104 -4.86 35.10 -21.75
CA PRO A 104 -3.72 34.20 -21.92
C PRO A 104 -2.84 34.12 -20.66
N PHE A 105 -2.72 35.23 -19.91
CA PHE A 105 -1.94 35.23 -18.66
C PHE A 105 -2.57 34.34 -17.58
N VAL A 106 -3.89 34.38 -17.41
CA VAL A 106 -4.60 33.53 -16.44
C VAL A 106 -4.46 32.05 -16.80
N ILE A 107 -4.59 31.69 -18.09
CA ILE A 107 -4.43 30.30 -18.53
C ILE A 107 -3.01 29.79 -18.24
N VAL A 108 -1.98 30.56 -18.59
CA VAL A 108 -0.57 30.19 -18.33
C VAL A 108 -0.28 30.12 -16.83
N LEU A 109 -0.81 31.05 -16.03
CA LEU A 109 -0.66 31.04 -14.58
C LEU A 109 -1.23 29.76 -13.95
N ILE A 110 -2.40 29.31 -14.40
CA ILE A 110 -3.02 28.07 -13.92
C ILE A 110 -2.17 26.85 -14.31
N LEU A 111 -1.65 26.79 -15.55
CA LEU A 111 -0.76 25.70 -15.96
C LEU A 111 0.52 25.64 -15.12
N ILE A 112 1.12 26.79 -14.81
CA ILE A 112 2.30 26.86 -13.93
C ILE A 112 1.95 26.40 -12.52
N LEU A 113 0.83 26.88 -11.96
CA LEU A 113 0.40 26.46 -10.63
C LEU A 113 0.15 24.95 -10.56
N ASN A 114 -0.52 24.37 -11.56
CA ASN A 114 -0.74 22.93 -11.65
C ASN A 114 0.59 22.15 -11.75
N ALA A 115 1.54 22.60 -12.58
CA ALA A 115 2.85 21.97 -12.70
C ALA A 115 3.67 22.06 -11.40
N VAL A 116 3.66 23.21 -10.71
CA VAL A 116 4.35 23.38 -9.43
C VAL A 116 3.75 22.48 -8.36
N VAL A 117 2.42 22.41 -8.28
CA VAL A 117 1.73 21.52 -7.35
C VAL A 117 2.06 20.05 -7.65
N GLY A 118 2.05 19.64 -8.92
CA GLY A 118 2.44 18.29 -9.35
C GLY A 118 3.87 17.93 -8.94
N VAL A 119 4.84 18.78 -9.25
CA VAL A 119 6.27 18.53 -8.93
C VAL A 119 6.53 18.56 -7.42
N TRP A 120 5.88 19.45 -6.68
CA TRP A 120 6.03 19.51 -5.22
C TRP A 120 5.50 18.24 -4.54
N GLN A 121 4.40 17.69 -5.06
CA GLN A 121 3.83 16.42 -4.58
C GLN A 121 4.77 15.25 -4.82
N GLU A 122 5.41 15.19 -5.98
CA GLU A 122 6.31 14.10 -6.37
C GLU A 122 7.65 14.16 -5.62
N SER A 123 8.22 15.35 -5.45
CA SER A 123 9.52 15.53 -4.75
C SER A 123 9.47 15.18 -3.25
N ASN A 124 8.34 15.40 -2.57
CA ASN A 124 8.22 15.04 -1.15
C ASN A 124 8.15 13.52 -0.92
N ALA A 125 7.65 12.76 -1.89
CA ALA A 125 7.65 11.30 -1.83
C ALA A 125 9.07 10.73 -1.96
N GLU A 126 9.91 11.31 -2.82
CA GLU A 126 11.30 10.87 -3.02
C GLU A 126 12.22 11.20 -1.83
N LYS A 127 12.12 12.40 -1.25
CA LYS A 127 13.00 12.84 -0.15
C LYS A 127 12.85 12.01 1.14
N ALA A 128 11.65 11.49 1.41
CA ALA A 128 11.43 10.60 2.54
C ALA A 128 12.12 9.23 2.36
N LEU A 129 12.44 8.86 1.12
CA LEU A 129 13.01 7.58 0.73
C LEU A 129 14.55 7.62 0.74
N GLU A 130 15.16 8.79 0.54
CA GLU A 130 16.64 8.97 0.58
C GLU A 130 17.21 9.01 2.00
N ALA A 131 16.50 9.58 2.97
CA ALA A 131 17.01 9.75 4.35
C ALA A 131 17.21 8.43 5.13
N LEU A 132 16.68 7.31 4.63
CA LEU A 132 16.77 5.99 5.26
C LEU A 132 17.89 5.11 4.66
N LYS A 133 18.44 5.47 3.49
CA LYS A 133 19.47 4.69 2.78
C LYS A 133 20.87 4.80 3.39
N GLU A 134 21.04 5.56 4.47
CA GLU A 134 22.32 5.77 5.15
C GLU A 134 22.61 4.77 6.30
N MET A 135 21.78 3.73 6.51
CA MET A 135 21.97 2.77 7.61
C MET A 135 22.78 1.49 7.25
N GLN A 136 23.53 1.48 6.14
CA GLN A 136 24.35 0.32 5.74
C GLN A 136 25.64 0.19 6.59
N CYS A 137 26.13 -1.04 6.74
CA CYS A 137 27.28 -1.39 7.58
C CYS A 137 28.54 -0.58 7.25
N GLU A 138 29.14 0.03 8.27
CA GLU A 138 30.25 0.98 8.09
C GLU A 138 31.62 0.31 7.93
N SER A 139 31.87 -0.91 8.45
CA SER A 139 33.20 -1.54 8.40
C SER A 139 33.22 -3.07 8.53
N ALA A 140 34.32 -3.70 8.11
CA ALA A 140 34.61 -5.13 8.17
C ALA A 140 36.08 -5.39 8.59
N LYS A 141 36.33 -6.52 9.25
CA LYS A 141 37.68 -7.00 9.61
C LYS A 141 38.24 -7.90 8.52
N VAL A 142 39.31 -7.47 7.85
CA VAL A 142 39.85 -8.16 6.66
C VAL A 142 41.34 -8.44 6.83
N LEU A 143 41.78 -9.62 6.40
CA LEU A 143 43.20 -9.97 6.32
C LEU A 143 43.74 -9.64 4.91
N ARG A 144 44.69 -8.70 4.82
CA ARG A 144 45.39 -8.31 3.58
C ARG A 144 46.88 -8.15 3.85
N ASP A 145 47.73 -8.54 2.90
CA ASP A 145 49.20 -8.48 3.03
C ASP A 145 49.75 -9.13 4.32
N GLY A 146 49.06 -10.13 4.87
CA GLY A 146 49.39 -10.79 6.14
C GLY A 146 49.08 -9.98 7.40
N ALA A 147 48.42 -8.83 7.29
CA ALA A 147 47.99 -7.99 8.40
C ALA A 147 46.45 -7.95 8.52
N LEU A 148 45.94 -8.10 9.73
CA LEU A 148 44.51 -8.00 10.01
C LEU A 148 44.12 -6.52 10.14
N LEU A 149 43.33 -6.01 9.21
CA LEU A 149 42.80 -4.64 9.19
C LEU A 149 41.43 -4.62 9.89
N PRO A 150 41.28 -3.98 11.06
CA PRO A 150 40.07 -4.11 11.86
C PRO A 150 38.88 -3.25 11.39
N ASN A 151 39.12 -2.17 10.63
CA ASN A 151 38.10 -1.18 10.25
C ASN A 151 38.16 -0.83 8.75
N LEU A 152 38.17 -1.83 7.86
CA LEU A 152 38.08 -1.54 6.43
C LEU A 152 36.61 -1.21 6.08
N PRO A 153 36.30 -0.11 5.38
CA PRO A 153 34.94 0.17 4.93
C PRO A 153 34.37 -0.99 4.11
N ALA A 154 33.14 -1.43 4.39
CA ALA A 154 32.55 -2.59 3.72
C ALA A 154 32.50 -2.43 2.17
N ARG A 155 32.40 -1.19 1.68
CA ARG A 155 32.46 -0.81 0.26
C ARG A 155 33.74 -1.25 -0.44
N GLU A 156 34.85 -1.37 0.30
CA GLU A 156 36.18 -1.66 -0.25
C GLU A 156 36.51 -3.15 -0.41
N LEU A 157 35.59 -4.03 0.00
CA LEU A 157 35.72 -5.48 -0.13
C LEU A 157 35.70 -5.92 -1.60
N VAL A 158 36.50 -6.93 -1.93
CA VAL A 158 36.57 -7.55 -3.25
C VAL A 158 36.46 -9.08 -3.16
N PRO A 159 36.03 -9.77 -4.23
CA PRO A 159 36.02 -11.23 -4.25
C PRO A 159 37.42 -11.82 -3.97
N GLY A 160 37.45 -12.79 -3.06
CA GLY A 160 38.66 -13.45 -2.56
C GLY A 160 39.29 -12.82 -1.32
N ASP A 161 38.77 -11.71 -0.80
CA ASP A 161 39.17 -11.18 0.52
C ASP A 161 38.88 -12.22 1.62
N VAL A 162 39.77 -12.31 2.61
CA VAL A 162 39.57 -13.14 3.80
C VAL A 162 39.05 -12.25 4.92
N VAL A 163 37.83 -12.52 5.38
CA VAL A 163 37.10 -11.73 6.38
C VAL A 163 36.91 -12.56 7.64
N GLU A 164 37.11 -11.92 8.79
CA GLU A 164 36.84 -12.53 10.09
C GLU A 164 35.55 -11.95 10.68
N LEU A 165 34.60 -12.83 11.00
CA LEU A 165 33.30 -12.47 11.57
C LEU A 165 33.21 -12.90 13.03
N HIS A 166 32.63 -12.03 13.86
CA HIS A 166 32.37 -12.24 15.27
C HIS A 166 30.89 -12.05 15.59
N VAL A 167 30.49 -12.49 16.79
CA VAL A 167 29.14 -12.23 17.31
C VAL A 167 28.83 -10.73 17.29
N GLY A 168 27.68 -10.40 16.69
CA GLY A 168 27.19 -9.02 16.51
C GLY A 168 27.59 -8.39 15.18
N ASP A 169 28.54 -8.97 14.44
CA ASP A 169 28.92 -8.45 13.13
C ASP A 169 27.81 -8.71 12.11
N LYS A 170 27.46 -7.68 11.35
CA LYS A 170 26.66 -7.82 10.13
C LYS A 170 27.57 -8.23 8.98
N VAL A 171 27.16 -9.25 8.26
CA VAL A 171 27.90 -9.83 7.15
C VAL A 171 27.90 -8.84 5.97
N PRO A 172 29.07 -8.34 5.52
CA PRO A 172 29.13 -7.23 4.56
C PRO A 172 29.06 -7.65 3.08
N ALA A 173 29.28 -8.91 2.75
CA ALA A 173 29.25 -9.48 1.40
C ALA A 173 28.90 -10.98 1.49
N ASP A 174 28.59 -11.63 0.37
CA ASP A 174 28.39 -13.09 0.38
C ASP A 174 29.75 -13.79 0.48
N MET A 175 29.85 -14.75 1.41
CA MET A 175 31.11 -15.41 1.71
C MET A 175 30.95 -16.90 1.98
N ARG A 176 32.02 -17.64 1.66
CA ARG A 176 32.17 -19.05 1.96
C ARG A 176 32.90 -19.22 3.30
N VAL A 177 32.32 -20.00 4.22
CA VAL A 177 32.93 -20.28 5.53
C VAL A 177 34.15 -21.19 5.35
N SER A 178 35.36 -20.67 5.56
CA SER A 178 36.59 -21.45 5.39
C SER A 178 36.99 -22.21 6.65
N GLY A 179 36.75 -21.64 7.82
CA GLY A 179 37.05 -22.27 9.10
C GLY A 179 36.28 -21.67 10.26
N LEU A 180 35.88 -22.52 11.21
CA LEU A 180 35.25 -22.10 12.47
C LEU A 180 36.34 -21.89 13.53
N LYS A 181 36.33 -20.73 14.21
CA LYS A 181 37.18 -20.50 15.39
C LYS A 181 36.51 -21.02 16.67
N THR A 182 35.19 -21.08 16.68
CA THR A 182 34.37 -21.61 17.77
C THR A 182 33.76 -22.98 17.41
N SER A 183 33.29 -23.71 18.43
CA SER A 183 32.58 -25.00 18.29
C SER A 183 31.39 -24.91 17.34
N THR A 184 30.61 -23.85 17.46
CA THR A 184 29.43 -23.59 16.63
C THR A 184 29.45 -22.16 16.08
N LEU A 185 28.84 -21.98 14.91
CA LEU A 185 28.57 -20.69 14.30
C LEU A 185 27.08 -20.64 13.98
N ARG A 186 26.40 -19.59 14.42
CA ARG A 186 24.98 -19.33 14.12
C ARG A 186 24.82 -17.95 13.51
N VAL A 187 24.12 -17.91 12.39
CA VAL A 187 23.84 -16.69 11.65
C VAL A 187 22.34 -16.52 11.55
N GLU A 188 21.85 -15.35 11.94
CA GLU A 188 20.47 -14.94 11.75
C GLU A 188 20.28 -14.52 10.29
N GLN A 189 19.47 -15.32 9.58
CA GLN A 189 19.19 -15.12 8.15
C GLN A 189 17.74 -14.69 7.91
N SER A 190 17.01 -14.31 8.97
CA SER A 190 15.60 -13.92 8.96
C SER A 190 15.30 -12.86 7.89
N SER A 191 16.20 -11.88 7.73
CA SER A 191 16.07 -10.86 6.69
C SER A 191 15.96 -11.46 5.28
N LEU A 192 16.69 -12.52 4.95
CA LEU A 192 16.73 -13.10 3.60
C LEU A 192 15.83 -14.33 3.42
N THR A 193 15.58 -15.10 4.49
CA THR A 193 14.82 -16.36 4.40
C THR A 193 13.44 -16.27 5.03
N GLY A 194 13.17 -15.25 5.85
CA GLY A 194 11.96 -15.13 6.68
C GLY A 194 11.96 -16.02 7.92
N GLU A 195 12.98 -16.86 8.10
CA GLU A 195 13.04 -17.78 9.25
C GLU A 195 13.60 -17.06 10.48
N ALA A 196 12.80 -16.97 11.54
CA ALA A 196 13.18 -16.32 12.80
C ALA A 196 14.28 -17.06 13.58
N MET A 197 14.63 -18.29 13.19
CA MET A 197 15.62 -19.10 13.90
C MET A 197 17.02 -18.91 13.28
N PRO A 198 18.05 -18.61 14.10
CA PRO A 198 19.43 -18.59 13.64
C PRO A 198 19.85 -19.96 13.07
N VAL A 199 20.40 -19.93 11.86
CA VAL A 199 20.83 -21.12 11.13
C VAL A 199 22.26 -21.44 11.53
N LEU A 200 22.52 -22.70 11.87
CA LEU A 200 23.87 -23.17 12.14
C LEU A 200 24.67 -23.22 10.83
N LYS A 201 25.96 -22.88 10.90
CA LYS A 201 26.84 -22.84 9.73
C LYS A 201 28.07 -23.71 9.95
N GLY A 202 28.61 -24.28 8.87
CA GLY A 202 29.76 -25.19 8.90
C GLY A 202 30.66 -25.05 7.67
N ALA A 203 31.84 -25.66 7.70
CA ALA A 203 32.79 -25.59 6.58
C ALA A 203 32.61 -26.71 5.53
N ASN A 204 31.79 -27.72 5.83
CA ASN A 204 31.62 -28.92 5.01
C ASN A 204 30.96 -28.62 3.64
N LEU A 205 31.19 -29.52 2.69
CA LEU A 205 30.57 -29.49 1.35
C LEU A 205 29.06 -29.74 1.43
N VAL A 206 28.30 -29.03 0.59
CA VAL A 206 26.85 -29.26 0.40
C VAL A 206 26.66 -29.91 -0.98
N VAL A 207 26.07 -31.12 -1.02
CA VAL A 207 26.15 -32.06 -2.16
C VAL A 207 25.13 -31.80 -3.29
N PRO A 208 23.89 -31.32 -3.08
CA PRO A 208 23.04 -30.93 -4.20
C PRO A 208 23.49 -29.58 -4.78
N ASP A 209 23.72 -29.52 -6.11
CA ASP A 209 23.95 -28.24 -6.81
C ASP A 209 22.70 -27.33 -6.76
N ASP A 210 21.50 -27.93 -6.73
CA ASP A 210 20.20 -27.25 -6.64
C ASP A 210 19.69 -27.15 -5.19
N CYS A 211 20.50 -26.52 -4.34
CA CYS A 211 20.20 -26.35 -2.91
C CYS A 211 19.56 -24.99 -2.63
N GLU A 212 18.46 -25.00 -1.88
CA GLU A 212 17.78 -23.80 -1.34
C GLU A 212 18.74 -22.89 -0.55
N LEU A 213 18.42 -21.60 -0.46
CA LEU A 213 19.17 -20.64 0.35
C LEU A 213 19.36 -21.11 1.79
N GLN A 214 18.33 -21.69 2.41
CA GLN A 214 18.42 -22.27 3.76
C GLN A 214 19.40 -23.46 3.82
N GLY A 215 19.44 -24.28 2.77
CA GLY A 215 20.29 -25.47 2.72
C GLY A 215 21.78 -25.17 2.48
N LYS A 216 22.13 -23.93 2.11
CA LYS A 216 23.52 -23.46 1.98
C LYS A 216 24.14 -23.19 3.35
N GLU A 217 24.35 -24.26 4.12
CA GLU A 217 24.88 -24.21 5.49
C GLU A 217 26.35 -23.76 5.56
N ASN A 218 27.04 -23.69 4.44
CA ASN A 218 28.45 -23.36 4.36
C ASN A 218 28.74 -21.95 3.81
N MET A 219 27.67 -21.18 3.59
CA MET A 219 27.68 -19.80 3.13
C MET A 219 27.10 -18.86 4.19
N VAL A 220 27.65 -17.65 4.25
CA VAL A 220 27.10 -16.49 4.96
C VAL A 220 26.77 -15.40 3.94
N PHE A 221 25.66 -14.70 4.14
CA PHE A 221 25.09 -13.81 3.12
C PHE A 221 25.12 -12.35 3.56
N ALA A 222 25.32 -11.44 2.62
CA ALA A 222 25.33 -10.00 2.87
C ALA A 222 24.02 -9.54 3.55
N GLY A 223 24.13 -8.72 4.60
CA GLY A 223 23.00 -8.21 5.38
C GLY A 223 22.49 -9.13 6.49
N THR A 224 23.01 -10.36 6.61
CA THR A 224 22.73 -11.27 7.75
C THR A 224 23.58 -10.91 8.97
N THR A 225 23.20 -11.35 10.17
CA THR A 225 23.91 -11.02 11.42
C THR A 225 24.44 -12.28 12.09
N VAL A 226 25.67 -12.26 12.60
CA VAL A 226 26.21 -13.38 13.37
C VAL A 226 25.69 -13.30 14.82
N VAL A 227 24.95 -14.34 15.24
CA VAL A 227 24.34 -14.40 16.58
C VAL A 227 25.24 -15.11 17.58
N ASN A 228 25.96 -16.14 17.13
CA ASN A 228 26.84 -16.93 17.99
C ASN A 228 28.04 -17.43 17.18
N GLY A 229 29.21 -17.41 17.79
CA GLY A 229 30.43 -17.96 17.23
C GLY A 229 31.32 -16.95 16.51
N SER A 230 32.47 -17.44 16.07
CA SER A 230 33.42 -16.71 15.24
C SER A 230 33.95 -17.61 14.14
N CYS A 231 34.14 -17.04 12.96
CA CYS A 231 34.62 -17.77 11.80
C CYS A 231 35.46 -16.90 10.87
N VAL A 232 36.28 -17.60 10.09
CA VAL A 232 36.99 -17.02 8.94
C VAL A 232 36.23 -17.40 7.69
N CYS A 233 36.06 -16.42 6.80
CA CYS A 233 35.28 -16.54 5.58
C CYS A 233 36.06 -15.96 4.39
N VAL A 234 35.77 -16.45 3.19
CA VAL A 234 36.32 -15.93 1.92
C VAL A 234 35.18 -15.29 1.13
N VAL A 235 35.34 -14.03 0.73
CA VAL A 235 34.34 -13.29 -0.06
C VAL A 235 34.18 -13.94 -1.43
N THR A 236 32.95 -14.31 -1.78
CA THR A 236 32.65 -14.92 -3.08
C THR A 236 32.01 -13.93 -4.05
N SER A 237 31.10 -13.09 -3.55
CA SER A 237 30.31 -12.17 -4.37
C SER A 237 30.13 -10.84 -3.63
N ILE A 238 30.12 -9.73 -4.37
CA ILE A 238 30.00 -8.36 -3.85
C ILE A 238 28.93 -7.57 -4.61
N GLY A 239 28.41 -6.49 -4.01
CA GLY A 239 27.48 -5.56 -4.66
C GLY A 239 26.24 -6.26 -5.22
N MET A 240 25.92 -6.01 -6.49
CA MET A 240 24.73 -6.55 -7.17
C MET A 240 24.77 -8.07 -7.43
N ASP A 241 25.93 -8.72 -7.27
CA ASP A 241 26.08 -10.16 -7.50
C ASP A 241 25.82 -11.00 -6.24
N THR A 242 25.70 -10.36 -5.08
CA THR A 242 25.25 -10.99 -3.82
C THR A 242 23.77 -11.41 -3.89
N GLU A 243 23.31 -12.27 -3.00
CA GLU A 243 21.89 -12.65 -2.90
C GLU A 243 20.99 -11.44 -2.64
N ILE A 244 21.39 -10.51 -1.76
CA ILE A 244 20.66 -9.25 -1.56
C ILE A 244 20.72 -8.34 -2.81
N GLY A 245 21.83 -8.35 -3.54
CA GLY A 245 21.99 -7.63 -4.80
C GLY A 245 21.11 -8.18 -5.93
N LYS A 246 20.94 -9.51 -6.00
CA LYS A 246 20.00 -10.17 -6.92
C LYS A 246 18.56 -9.78 -6.58
N ILE A 247 18.21 -9.75 -5.29
CA ILE A 247 16.90 -9.26 -4.84
C ILE A 247 16.72 -7.79 -5.26
N GLN A 248 17.72 -6.93 -5.07
CA GLN A 248 17.66 -5.54 -5.52
C GLN A 248 17.47 -5.41 -7.04
N ARG A 249 18.14 -6.26 -7.84
CA ARG A 249 17.95 -6.33 -9.29
C ARG A 249 16.52 -6.72 -9.65
N GLN A 250 15.95 -7.71 -8.96
CA GLN A 250 14.55 -8.13 -9.15
C GLN A 250 13.55 -7.04 -8.75
N ILE A 251 13.80 -6.29 -7.66
CA ILE A 251 12.99 -5.12 -7.28
C ILE A 251 13.04 -4.06 -8.38
N HIS A 252 14.22 -3.81 -8.95
CA HIS A 252 14.38 -2.86 -10.04
C HIS A 252 13.65 -3.32 -11.32
N GLU A 253 13.81 -4.58 -11.72
CA GLU A 253 13.07 -5.16 -12.84
C GLU A 253 11.55 -5.09 -12.61
N ALA A 254 11.07 -5.45 -11.41
CA ALA A 254 9.67 -5.33 -11.03
C ALA A 254 9.15 -3.88 -11.06
N SER A 255 10.01 -2.89 -10.76
CA SER A 255 9.66 -1.47 -10.86
C SER A 255 9.46 -0.99 -12.30
N LEU A 256 10.18 -1.59 -13.27
CA LEU A 256 10.00 -1.31 -14.70
C LEU A 256 8.70 -1.91 -15.24
N GLU A 257 8.20 -2.97 -14.61
CA GLU A 257 6.92 -3.62 -14.90
C GLU A 257 5.73 -3.01 -14.13
N GLU A 258 5.96 -1.97 -13.32
CA GLU A 258 4.92 -1.33 -12.53
C GLU A 258 3.86 -0.71 -13.44
N SER A 259 2.67 -1.31 -13.45
CA SER A 259 1.56 -0.85 -14.28
C SER A 259 0.83 0.31 -13.63
N GLU A 260 0.42 1.29 -14.43
CA GLU A 260 -0.40 2.40 -13.93
C GLU A 260 -1.70 1.92 -13.26
N THR A 261 -2.14 2.67 -12.24
CA THR A 261 -3.34 2.33 -11.48
C THR A 261 -4.60 2.31 -12.36
N PRO A 262 -5.62 1.49 -12.00
CA PRO A 262 -6.86 1.43 -12.76
C PRO A 262 -7.52 2.80 -12.94
N LEU A 263 -7.52 3.65 -11.91
CA LEU A 263 -8.07 5.00 -12.01
C LEU A 263 -7.29 5.87 -13.02
N LYS A 264 -5.96 5.85 -12.98
CA LYS A 264 -5.13 6.66 -13.89
C LYS A 264 -5.39 6.30 -15.34
N LYS A 265 -5.36 5.01 -15.67
CA LYS A 265 -5.71 4.50 -17.02
C LYS A 265 -7.09 4.96 -17.48
N LYS A 266 -8.08 4.98 -16.59
CA LYS A 266 -9.44 5.45 -16.90
C LYS A 266 -9.55 6.96 -17.05
N LEU A 267 -8.75 7.73 -16.32
CA LEU A 267 -8.65 9.19 -16.51
C LEU A 267 -8.00 9.52 -17.86
N ASP A 268 -6.96 8.81 -18.27
CA ASP A 268 -6.32 9.00 -19.57
C ASP A 268 -7.22 8.58 -20.73
N GLU A 269 -7.92 7.44 -20.60
CA GLU A 269 -8.95 7.01 -21.55
C GLU A 269 -10.07 8.06 -21.67
N PHE A 270 -10.49 8.63 -20.54
CA PHE A 270 -11.48 9.70 -20.48
C PHE A 270 -10.97 10.99 -21.15
N GLY A 271 -9.75 11.43 -20.85
CA GLY A 271 -9.13 12.63 -21.43
C GLY A 271 -9.03 12.55 -22.95
N ASN A 272 -8.66 11.38 -23.49
CA ASN A 272 -8.61 11.13 -24.93
C ASN A 272 -10.00 11.18 -25.59
N ARG A 273 -11.02 10.57 -24.96
CA ARG A 273 -12.41 10.62 -25.45
C ARG A 273 -12.97 12.04 -25.42
N LEU A 274 -12.70 12.77 -24.34
CA LEU A 274 -13.10 14.17 -24.18
C LEU A 274 -12.44 15.06 -25.24
N THR A 275 -11.13 14.92 -25.45
CA THR A 275 -10.37 15.60 -26.51
C THR A 275 -11.00 15.36 -27.89
N THR A 276 -11.34 14.11 -28.19
CA THR A 276 -11.98 13.76 -29.46
C THR A 276 -13.34 14.44 -29.60
N ALA A 277 -14.14 14.47 -28.52
CA ALA A 277 -15.43 15.15 -28.50
C ALA A 277 -15.30 16.68 -28.71
N ILE A 278 -14.34 17.33 -28.05
CA ILE A 278 -14.07 18.78 -28.22
C ILE A 278 -13.75 19.08 -29.68
N CYS A 279 -12.83 18.31 -30.29
CA CYS A 279 -12.46 18.49 -31.70
C CYS A 279 -13.69 18.35 -32.63
N VAL A 280 -14.56 17.37 -32.39
CA VAL A 280 -15.80 17.18 -33.16
C VAL A 280 -16.74 18.39 -32.99
N VAL A 281 -16.94 18.89 -31.78
CA VAL A 281 -17.81 20.06 -31.52
C VAL A 281 -17.22 21.32 -32.17
N CYS A 282 -15.91 21.55 -32.07
CA CYS A 282 -15.23 22.66 -32.76
C CYS A 282 -15.49 22.63 -34.28
N VAL A 283 -15.33 21.47 -34.91
CA VAL A 283 -15.59 21.29 -36.35
C VAL A 283 -17.08 21.51 -36.66
N LEU A 284 -18.00 21.03 -35.82
CA LEU A 284 -19.44 21.27 -35.99
C LEU A 284 -19.80 22.75 -35.91
N VAL A 285 -19.24 23.50 -34.95
CA VAL A 285 -19.47 24.95 -34.83
C VAL A 285 -18.98 25.69 -36.07
N TRP A 286 -17.81 25.32 -36.59
CA TRP A 286 -17.29 25.83 -37.86
C TRP A 286 -18.22 25.48 -39.03
N MET A 287 -18.68 24.24 -39.13
CA MET A 287 -19.59 23.81 -40.20
C MET A 287 -20.95 24.50 -40.14
N ILE A 288 -21.51 24.79 -38.96
CA ILE A 288 -22.79 25.52 -38.83
C ILE A 288 -22.61 26.96 -39.30
N ASN A 289 -21.48 27.58 -38.96
CA ASN A 289 -21.23 28.99 -39.17
C ASN A 289 -20.49 29.34 -40.47
N TYR A 290 -20.33 28.38 -41.40
CA TYR A 290 -19.55 28.58 -42.63
C TYR A 290 -20.00 29.76 -43.49
N LYS A 291 -21.30 30.06 -43.48
CA LYS A 291 -21.89 31.19 -44.21
C LYS A 291 -21.40 32.54 -43.70
N ASN A 292 -20.93 32.62 -42.45
CA ASN A 292 -20.50 33.86 -41.83
C ASN A 292 -19.06 34.23 -42.18
N PHE A 293 -18.21 33.25 -42.56
CA PHE A 293 -16.79 33.46 -42.87
C PHE A 293 -16.40 33.21 -44.33
N VAL A 294 -17.20 32.47 -45.09
CA VAL A 294 -17.05 32.31 -46.55
C VAL A 294 -18.24 32.94 -47.27
N SER A 295 -18.05 34.13 -47.83
CA SER A 295 -19.01 34.72 -48.77
C SER A 295 -18.57 34.46 -50.20
N TRP A 296 -19.48 33.96 -51.03
CA TRP A 296 -19.29 33.86 -52.48
C TRP A 296 -20.43 34.60 -53.20
N ASP A 297 -20.08 35.33 -54.26
CA ASP A 297 -21.08 35.96 -55.12
C ASP A 297 -21.48 34.98 -56.24
N VAL A 298 -22.78 34.81 -56.46
CA VAL A 298 -23.31 34.01 -57.57
C VAL A 298 -23.75 34.96 -58.68
N VAL A 299 -23.01 35.01 -59.78
CA VAL A 299 -23.43 35.67 -61.02
C VAL A 299 -23.66 34.59 -62.08
N ASP A 300 -24.85 34.57 -62.68
CA ASP A 300 -25.33 33.64 -63.71
C ASP A 300 -25.25 32.13 -63.35
N GLY A 301 -25.96 31.76 -62.28
CA GLY A 301 -26.61 30.46 -62.13
C GLY A 301 -25.74 29.21 -61.87
N TYR A 302 -24.45 29.15 -62.24
CA TYR A 302 -23.70 27.88 -62.16
C TYR A 302 -22.21 27.95 -61.80
N LYS A 303 -21.62 29.11 -61.48
CA LYS A 303 -20.21 29.17 -61.03
C LYS A 303 -19.98 30.17 -59.88
N PRO A 304 -19.47 29.74 -58.72
CA PRO A 304 -19.02 30.66 -57.68
C PRO A 304 -17.69 31.30 -58.10
N VAL A 305 -17.63 32.64 -58.14
CA VAL A 305 -16.39 33.40 -58.39
C VAL A 305 -16.24 34.44 -57.28
N ASN A 306 -15.00 34.68 -56.82
CA ASN A 306 -14.60 35.52 -55.68
C ASN A 306 -14.95 34.94 -54.30
N ILE A 307 -14.18 33.95 -53.85
CA ILE A 307 -14.19 33.52 -52.44
C ILE A 307 -13.52 34.64 -51.62
N ARG A 308 -14.31 35.38 -50.84
CA ARG A 308 -13.77 36.33 -49.85
C ARG A 308 -13.80 35.69 -48.47
N PHE A 309 -12.62 35.52 -47.87
CA PHE A 309 -12.47 35.05 -46.49
C PHE A 309 -12.29 36.26 -45.58
N SER A 310 -13.20 36.44 -44.62
CA SER A 310 -13.12 37.55 -43.66
C SER A 310 -12.38 37.08 -42.40
N PHE A 311 -11.16 37.58 -42.20
CA PHE A 311 -10.35 37.26 -41.02
C PHE A 311 -10.94 37.86 -39.74
N GLU A 312 -11.58 39.03 -39.83
CA GLU A 312 -12.23 39.74 -38.73
C GLU A 312 -13.39 38.92 -38.12
N LYS A 313 -14.22 38.27 -38.94
CA LYS A 313 -15.28 37.37 -38.44
C LYS A 313 -14.73 36.04 -37.92
N CYS A 314 -13.53 35.65 -38.34
CA CYS A 314 -12.87 34.41 -37.93
C CYS A 314 -12.36 34.48 -36.49
N THR A 315 -11.91 35.66 -36.04
CA THR A 315 -11.42 35.87 -34.66
C THR A 315 -12.47 35.53 -33.61
N TYR A 316 -13.75 35.83 -33.86
CA TYR A 316 -14.88 35.46 -33.00
C TYR A 316 -15.00 33.93 -32.81
N TYR A 317 -14.86 33.16 -33.89
CA TYR A 317 -14.93 31.69 -33.80
C TYR A 317 -13.69 31.07 -33.18
N PHE A 318 -12.51 31.70 -33.32
CA PHE A 318 -11.34 31.30 -32.54
C PHE A 318 -11.54 31.57 -31.05
N LYS A 319 -12.15 32.71 -30.68
CA LYS A 319 -12.51 33.00 -29.28
C LYS A 319 -13.52 31.99 -28.73
N ILE A 320 -14.52 31.60 -29.52
CA ILE A 320 -15.44 30.50 -29.16
C ILE A 320 -14.69 29.18 -28.99
N ALA A 321 -13.74 28.85 -29.87
CA ALA A 321 -12.96 27.62 -29.76
C ALA A 321 -12.11 27.58 -28.48
N VAL A 322 -11.51 28.71 -28.09
CA VAL A 322 -10.79 28.86 -26.81
C VAL A 322 -11.75 28.70 -25.63
N ALA A 323 -12.89 29.39 -25.65
CA ALA A 323 -13.91 29.28 -24.61
C ALA A 323 -14.44 27.83 -24.47
N LEU A 324 -14.66 27.15 -25.60
CA LEU A 324 -15.11 25.76 -25.63
C LEU A 324 -14.07 24.79 -25.08
N ALA A 325 -12.79 25.01 -25.40
CA ALA A 325 -11.70 24.19 -24.88
C ALA A 325 -11.59 24.34 -23.35
N VAL A 326 -11.64 25.56 -22.84
CA VAL A 326 -11.64 25.87 -21.39
C VAL A 326 -12.86 25.27 -20.70
N ALA A 327 -14.07 25.44 -21.25
CA ALA A 327 -15.30 24.88 -20.69
C ALA A 327 -15.31 23.35 -20.58
N ALA A 328 -14.64 22.68 -21.52
CA ALA A 328 -14.66 21.24 -21.59
C ALA A 328 -13.68 20.58 -20.60
N ILE A 329 -12.54 21.21 -20.32
CA ILE A 329 -11.45 20.63 -19.52
C ILE A 329 -11.73 20.83 -18.03
N PRO A 330 -11.79 19.78 -17.20
CA PRO A 330 -12.01 19.93 -15.77
C PRO A 330 -10.70 20.27 -15.05
N GLU A 331 -10.26 21.53 -15.05
CA GLU A 331 -8.92 21.91 -14.55
C GLU A 331 -8.75 21.65 -13.05
N GLY A 332 -9.83 21.73 -12.27
CA GLY A 332 -9.81 21.45 -10.83
C GLY A 332 -9.68 19.95 -10.48
N LEU A 333 -9.86 19.04 -11.46
CA LEU A 333 -10.00 17.62 -11.17
C LEU A 333 -8.74 16.98 -10.54
N PRO A 334 -7.51 17.22 -11.04
CA PRO A 334 -6.30 16.66 -10.41
C PRO A 334 -6.13 17.13 -8.97
N ALA A 335 -6.41 18.41 -8.68
CA ALA A 335 -6.29 18.96 -7.33
C ALA A 335 -7.30 18.34 -6.35
N VAL A 336 -8.55 18.14 -6.80
CA VAL A 336 -9.60 17.49 -6.00
C VAL A 336 -9.28 16.02 -5.73
N ILE A 337 -8.82 15.27 -6.74
CA ILE A 337 -8.40 13.87 -6.59
C ILE A 337 -7.29 13.77 -5.56
N THR A 338 -6.22 14.54 -5.70
CA THR A 338 -5.09 14.47 -4.77
C THR A 338 -5.49 14.86 -3.35
N THR A 339 -6.32 15.88 -3.19
CA THR A 339 -6.83 16.28 -1.87
C THR A 339 -7.65 15.15 -1.24
N CYS A 340 -8.56 14.53 -2.00
CA CYS A 340 -9.35 13.39 -1.55
C CYS A 340 -8.47 12.20 -1.14
N LEU A 341 -7.47 11.83 -1.96
CA LEU A 341 -6.54 10.75 -1.67
C LEU A 341 -5.68 11.05 -0.43
N ALA A 342 -5.15 12.27 -0.30
CA ALA A 342 -4.36 12.67 0.85
C ALA A 342 -5.14 12.61 2.17
N LEU A 343 -6.40 13.03 2.15
CA LEU A 343 -7.31 12.92 3.29
C LEU A 343 -7.68 11.46 3.59
N GLY A 344 -7.89 10.66 2.54
CA GLY A 344 -8.08 9.22 2.62
C GLY A 344 -6.90 8.52 3.31
N THR A 345 -5.67 8.84 2.88
CA THR A 345 -4.42 8.37 3.50
C THR A 345 -4.35 8.76 4.97
N ARG A 346 -4.74 10.00 5.34
CA ARG A 346 -4.77 10.42 6.74
C ARG A 346 -5.77 9.61 7.57
N LYS A 347 -6.93 9.27 7.01
CA LYS A 347 -7.95 8.44 7.67
C LYS A 347 -7.52 6.98 7.78
N MET A 348 -6.79 6.46 6.79
CA MET A 348 -6.14 5.14 6.85
C MET A 348 -5.05 5.10 7.93
N ALA A 349 -4.23 6.15 8.03
CA ALA A 349 -3.17 6.24 9.05
C ALA A 349 -3.75 6.26 10.47
N GLN A 350 -4.92 6.86 10.68
CA GLN A 350 -5.66 6.78 11.97
C GLN A 350 -6.13 5.36 12.32
N LYS A 351 -6.24 4.48 11.32
CA LYS A 351 -6.52 3.04 11.45
C LYS A 351 -5.25 2.20 11.34
N ASN A 352 -4.07 2.76 11.63
CA ASN A 352 -2.77 2.10 11.55
C ASN A 352 -2.31 1.65 10.15
N ALA A 353 -2.98 2.07 9.07
CA ALA A 353 -2.55 1.80 7.69
C ALA A 353 -1.83 3.03 7.10
N ILE A 354 -0.50 2.98 7.02
CA ILE A 354 0.34 4.08 6.50
C ILE A 354 0.53 3.88 5.00
N VAL A 355 -0.10 4.72 4.18
CA VAL A 355 0.03 4.65 2.72
C VAL A 355 1.20 5.52 2.27
N ARG A 356 2.14 4.94 1.52
CA ARG A 356 3.32 5.64 0.97
C ARG A 356 3.03 6.25 -0.38
N LYS A 357 2.27 5.57 -1.24
CA LYS A 357 1.83 6.06 -2.55
C LYS A 357 0.34 6.41 -2.53
N LEU A 358 -0.01 7.68 -2.76
CA LEU A 358 -1.40 8.14 -2.75
C LEU A 358 -2.34 7.35 -3.69
N PRO A 359 -1.94 6.99 -4.93
CA PRO A 359 -2.81 6.23 -5.83
C PRO A 359 -3.18 4.83 -5.29
N SER A 360 -2.35 4.23 -4.44
CA SER A 360 -2.57 2.87 -3.91
C SER A 360 -3.80 2.76 -3.01
N VAL A 361 -4.26 3.89 -2.44
CA VAL A 361 -5.53 3.99 -1.70
C VAL A 361 -6.71 3.53 -2.56
N GLU A 362 -6.71 3.87 -3.86
CA GLU A 362 -7.76 3.49 -4.81
C GLU A 362 -7.64 2.03 -5.21
N THR A 363 -6.43 1.60 -5.58
CA THR A 363 -6.14 0.22 -5.99
C THR A 363 -6.60 -0.77 -4.92
N LEU A 364 -6.46 -0.41 -3.64
CA LEU A 364 -6.89 -1.25 -2.51
C LEU A 364 -8.39 -1.51 -2.47
N GLY A 365 -9.19 -0.58 -2.98
CA GLY A 365 -10.62 -0.79 -3.13
C GLY A 365 -10.98 -1.84 -4.20
N CYS A 366 -10.06 -2.06 -5.15
CA CYS A 366 -10.23 -2.99 -6.28
C CYS A 366 -9.58 -4.35 -6.04
N THR A 367 -8.92 -4.58 -4.89
CA THR A 367 -8.22 -5.84 -4.59
C THR A 367 -9.15 -7.04 -4.72
N THR A 368 -8.77 -7.99 -5.57
CA THR A 368 -9.48 -9.27 -5.78
C THR A 368 -8.80 -10.43 -5.08
N VAL A 369 -7.46 -10.38 -4.95
CA VAL A 369 -6.65 -11.41 -4.31
C VAL A 369 -5.70 -10.78 -3.30
N ILE A 370 -5.65 -11.34 -2.10
CA ILE A 370 -4.65 -11.02 -1.07
C ILE A 370 -3.74 -12.23 -0.93
N CYS A 371 -2.51 -12.10 -1.39
CA CYS A 371 -1.43 -13.03 -1.11
C CYS A 371 -0.78 -12.60 0.21
N SER A 372 -0.90 -13.41 1.25
CA SER A 372 -0.36 -13.11 2.57
C SER A 372 0.82 -14.03 2.88
N ASP A 373 1.92 -13.45 3.37
CA ASP A 373 2.89 -14.24 4.12
C ASP A 373 2.25 -14.72 5.44
N LYS A 374 2.72 -15.86 5.95
CA LYS A 374 2.20 -16.44 7.20
C LYS A 374 2.88 -15.82 8.42
N THR A 375 4.22 -15.82 8.43
CA THR A 375 5.01 -15.48 9.62
C THR A 375 4.98 -13.97 9.82
N GLY A 376 4.71 -13.51 11.05
CA GLY A 376 4.62 -12.08 11.37
C GLY A 376 3.34 -11.39 10.91
N THR A 377 2.75 -11.83 9.80
CA THR A 377 1.47 -11.30 9.27
C THR A 377 0.25 -11.99 9.85
N LEU A 378 0.05 -13.27 9.54
CA LEU A 378 -1.11 -14.04 10.04
C LEU A 378 -0.85 -14.55 11.47
N THR A 379 0.42 -14.76 11.80
CA THR A 379 0.88 -15.17 13.12
C THR A 379 1.54 -14.03 13.89
N THR A 380 1.73 -14.22 15.19
CA THR A 380 2.37 -13.21 16.07
C THR A 380 3.89 -13.14 15.90
N ASN A 381 4.50 -14.11 15.22
CA ASN A 381 5.95 -14.34 15.20
C ASN A 381 6.53 -14.46 16.62
N GLN A 382 5.73 -14.96 17.56
CA GLN A 382 6.13 -15.22 18.94
C GLN A 382 5.91 -16.69 19.26
N MET A 383 7.01 -17.42 19.38
CA MET A 383 6.96 -18.84 19.69
C MET A 383 6.35 -19.02 21.08
N SER A 384 5.28 -19.81 21.16
CA SER A 384 4.54 -20.04 22.40
C SER A 384 4.37 -21.54 22.63
N ALA A 385 4.49 -21.97 23.89
CA ALA A 385 4.13 -23.33 24.27
C ALA A 385 2.61 -23.45 24.31
N THR A 386 2.06 -24.47 23.65
CA THR A 386 0.61 -24.62 23.46
C THR A 386 0.06 -25.94 23.96
N GLU A 387 0.87 -27.00 23.91
CA GLU A 387 0.52 -28.29 24.46
C GLU A 387 1.80 -28.93 24.99
N PHE A 388 1.73 -29.61 26.13
CA PHE A 388 2.81 -30.51 26.57
C PHE A 388 2.21 -31.77 27.18
N PHE A 389 2.94 -32.87 27.11
CA PHE A 389 2.50 -34.11 27.73
C PHE A 389 3.60 -34.78 28.55
N THR A 390 3.15 -35.50 29.57
CA THR A 390 3.97 -36.29 30.49
C THR A 390 3.34 -37.67 30.67
N LEU A 391 4.06 -38.62 31.26
CA LEU A 391 3.46 -39.89 31.68
C LEU A 391 2.69 -39.71 33.00
N GLY A 392 1.60 -40.47 33.13
CA GLY A 392 0.80 -40.54 34.35
C GLY A 392 1.42 -41.49 35.38
N GLY A 393 0.57 -42.08 36.24
CA GLY A 393 1.02 -43.09 37.22
C GLY A 393 1.29 -44.48 36.64
N LYS A 394 1.13 -44.68 35.32
CA LYS A 394 1.41 -45.93 34.60
C LYS A 394 2.08 -45.61 33.27
N THR A 395 2.92 -46.52 32.77
CA THR A 395 3.64 -46.37 31.49
C THR A 395 2.74 -46.27 30.26
N THR A 396 1.47 -46.68 30.37
CA THR A 396 0.48 -46.64 29.27
C THR A 396 -0.44 -45.43 29.27
N ILE A 397 -0.40 -44.58 30.31
CA ILE A 397 -1.31 -43.44 30.45
C ILE A 397 -0.51 -42.15 30.30
N THR A 398 -0.87 -41.31 29.32
CA THR A 398 -0.30 -39.97 29.13
C THR A 398 -1.21 -38.90 29.72
N ARG A 399 -0.60 -37.85 30.29
CA ARG A 399 -1.27 -36.63 30.76
C ARG A 399 -0.94 -35.51 29.79
N VAL A 400 -1.95 -34.91 29.20
CA VAL A 400 -1.81 -33.83 28.21
C VAL A 400 -2.32 -32.55 28.84
N PHE A 401 -1.56 -31.47 28.69
CA PHE A 401 -1.89 -30.15 29.20
C PHE A 401 -1.88 -29.15 28.06
N SER A 402 -2.95 -28.38 27.93
CA SER A 402 -3.06 -27.28 26.96
C SER A 402 -2.70 -25.96 27.63
N VAL A 403 -2.01 -25.08 26.91
CA VAL A 403 -1.49 -23.82 27.41
C VAL A 403 -2.04 -22.70 26.53
N ASP A 404 -2.82 -21.81 27.14
CA ASP A 404 -3.31 -20.60 26.51
C ASP A 404 -2.26 -19.49 26.57
N GLY A 405 -2.31 -18.59 25.58
CA GLY A 405 -1.43 -17.44 25.42
C GLY A 405 -0.66 -17.47 24.11
N THR A 406 -0.48 -16.30 23.52
CA THR A 406 0.09 -16.14 22.18
C THR A 406 1.36 -15.30 22.13
N THR A 407 1.74 -14.73 23.28
CA THR A 407 2.85 -13.80 23.42
C THR A 407 3.87 -14.25 24.47
N TYR A 408 4.99 -13.53 24.55
CA TYR A 408 6.00 -13.70 25.59
C TYR A 408 5.62 -13.05 26.94
N ASP A 409 4.41 -12.50 27.10
CA ASP A 409 3.93 -12.03 28.40
C ASP A 409 3.56 -13.25 29.27
N PRO A 410 4.19 -13.45 30.44
CA PRO A 410 3.80 -14.51 31.36
C PRO A 410 2.34 -14.47 31.82
N LYS A 411 1.68 -13.31 31.74
CA LYS A 411 0.27 -13.12 32.12
C LYS A 411 -0.71 -13.39 30.98
N ASP A 412 -0.22 -13.52 29.75
CA ASP A 412 -1.05 -13.81 28.60
C ASP A 412 -1.45 -15.29 28.60
N GLY A 413 -2.68 -15.57 29.04
CA GLY A 413 -3.24 -16.91 29.18
C GLY A 413 -2.75 -17.69 30.41
N GLY A 414 -2.99 -19.00 30.40
CA GLY A 414 -2.64 -19.92 31.48
C GLY A 414 -2.80 -21.38 31.05
N ILE A 415 -2.49 -22.33 31.93
CA ILE A 415 -2.67 -23.75 31.61
C ILE A 415 -4.15 -24.12 31.82
N VAL A 416 -4.79 -24.64 30.78
CA VAL A 416 -6.21 -25.03 30.79
C VAL A 416 -6.40 -26.24 31.72
N ASP A 417 -7.47 -26.21 32.53
CA ASP A 417 -7.80 -27.25 33.51
C ASP A 417 -6.64 -27.59 34.48
N TRP A 418 -5.88 -26.57 34.90
CA TRP A 418 -4.76 -26.74 35.84
C TRP A 418 -5.23 -27.15 37.24
N GLY A 419 -5.40 -28.45 37.46
CA GLY A 419 -5.70 -29.05 38.77
C GLY A 419 -4.47 -29.38 39.62
N CYS A 420 -3.25 -29.21 39.08
CA CYS A 420 -1.99 -29.62 39.70
C CYS A 420 -1.26 -28.47 40.40
N TYR A 421 -1.96 -27.74 41.28
CA TYR A 421 -1.38 -26.59 42.01
C TYR A 421 -0.12 -26.95 42.82
N ASN A 422 -0.02 -28.20 43.27
CA ASN A 422 1.19 -28.74 43.87
C ASN A 422 1.88 -29.62 42.82
N MET A 423 2.77 -29.04 42.00
CA MET A 423 3.45 -29.74 40.92
C MET A 423 4.04 -31.08 41.38
N ASP A 424 3.63 -32.17 40.72
CA ASP A 424 4.18 -33.50 40.96
C ASP A 424 5.68 -33.57 40.60
N ALA A 425 6.38 -34.62 41.06
CA ALA A 425 7.82 -34.79 40.81
C ALA A 425 8.20 -34.73 39.32
N ASN A 426 7.38 -35.31 38.44
CA ASN A 426 7.58 -35.24 37.00
C ASN A 426 7.38 -33.81 36.44
N LEU A 427 6.38 -33.06 36.93
CA LEU A 427 6.15 -31.66 36.51
C LEU A 427 7.25 -30.72 37.03
N GLN A 428 7.78 -30.98 38.23
CA GLN A 428 8.96 -30.27 38.75
C GLN A 428 10.18 -30.50 37.85
N ALA A 429 10.41 -31.74 37.38
CA ALA A 429 11.49 -32.03 36.44
C ALA A 429 11.29 -31.32 35.09
N VAL A 430 10.05 -31.25 34.57
CA VAL A 430 9.74 -30.45 33.36
C VAL A 430 10.11 -28.97 33.57
N ALA A 431 9.64 -28.37 34.67
CA ALA A 431 9.89 -26.95 34.96
C ALA A 431 11.39 -26.66 35.16
N GLU A 432 12.12 -27.55 35.83
CA GLU A 432 13.56 -27.46 36.04
C GLU A 432 14.34 -27.51 34.71
N ILE A 433 14.03 -28.48 33.84
CA ILE A 433 14.70 -28.60 32.53
C ILE A 433 14.40 -27.37 31.66
N CYS A 434 13.14 -26.94 31.59
CA CYS A 434 12.73 -25.80 30.77
C CYS A 434 13.36 -24.46 31.21
N SER A 435 13.59 -24.28 32.51
CA SER A 435 14.15 -23.04 33.07
C SER A 435 15.67 -22.96 33.01
N ILE A 436 16.39 -24.05 33.33
CA ILE A 436 17.86 -24.03 33.49
C ILE A 436 18.58 -24.46 32.22
N CYS A 437 18.07 -25.47 31.51
CA CYS A 437 18.63 -25.89 30.22
C CYS A 437 18.22 -24.89 29.13
N ASN A 438 18.50 -23.61 29.33
CA ASN A 438 17.97 -22.49 28.57
C ASN A 438 18.88 -21.27 28.72
N ASP A 439 19.19 -20.60 27.61
CA ASP A 439 20.07 -19.43 27.58
C ASP A 439 19.34 -18.15 27.10
N ALA A 440 18.05 -18.26 26.75
CA ALA A 440 17.23 -17.11 26.36
C ALA A 440 16.78 -16.25 27.55
N GLY A 441 16.33 -15.03 27.27
CA GLY A 441 15.74 -14.11 28.24
C GLY A 441 14.52 -13.43 27.63
N VAL A 442 13.76 -12.73 28.48
CA VAL A 442 12.60 -11.94 28.06
C VAL A 442 12.76 -10.54 28.65
N PHE A 443 12.50 -9.52 27.84
CA PHE A 443 12.58 -8.12 28.23
C PHE A 443 11.39 -7.34 27.69
N TYR A 444 11.17 -6.14 28.23
CA TYR A 444 10.02 -5.30 27.88
C TYR A 444 10.50 -4.05 27.15
N GLU A 445 10.05 -3.88 25.90
CA GLU A 445 10.45 -2.76 25.05
C GLU A 445 9.23 -2.18 24.33
N GLY A 446 9.00 -0.87 24.45
CA GLY A 446 8.01 -0.16 23.63
C GLY A 446 6.57 -0.68 23.73
N LYS A 447 6.17 -1.23 24.89
CA LYS A 447 4.89 -1.91 25.19
C LYS A 447 4.77 -3.40 24.84
N LEU A 448 5.81 -4.01 24.28
CA LEU A 448 5.81 -5.43 23.88
C LEU A 448 6.89 -6.21 24.64
N PHE A 449 6.58 -7.47 24.96
CA PHE A 449 7.58 -8.42 25.46
C PHE A 449 8.37 -8.98 24.28
N ARG A 450 9.70 -8.93 24.37
CA ARG A 450 10.63 -9.44 23.36
C ARG A 450 11.55 -10.47 23.96
N ALA A 451 11.94 -11.45 23.14
CA ALA A 451 12.91 -12.46 23.51
C ALA A 451 14.35 -11.96 23.23
N THR A 452 15.27 -12.20 24.16
CA THR A 452 16.71 -12.22 23.89
C THR A 452 17.16 -13.67 23.71
N GLY A 453 17.87 -13.99 22.62
CA GLY A 453 18.28 -15.36 22.32
C GLY A 453 17.27 -16.11 21.46
N LEU A 454 17.16 -17.44 21.63
CA LEU A 454 16.30 -18.26 20.76
C LEU A 454 14.82 -18.15 21.12
N PRO A 455 13.91 -17.87 20.16
CA PRO A 455 12.46 -17.83 20.38
C PRO A 455 11.90 -19.09 21.07
N THR A 456 12.36 -20.27 20.65
CA THR A 456 11.95 -21.55 21.25
C THR A 456 12.31 -21.66 22.71
N GLU A 457 13.42 -21.06 23.13
CA GLU A 457 13.87 -21.09 24.50
C GLU A 457 13.13 -20.05 25.36
N ALA A 458 12.88 -18.86 24.81
CA ALA A 458 12.04 -17.87 25.48
C ALA A 458 10.63 -18.42 25.78
N ALA A 459 10.04 -19.14 24.82
CA ALA A 459 8.75 -19.83 24.99
C ALA A 459 8.73 -20.79 26.19
N LEU A 460 9.83 -21.55 26.39
CA LEU A 460 9.96 -22.47 27.52
C LEU A 460 10.08 -21.75 28.87
N LYS A 461 10.73 -20.57 28.92
CA LYS A 461 10.76 -19.77 30.16
C LYS A 461 9.38 -19.23 30.51
N VAL A 462 8.65 -18.74 29.52
CA VAL A 462 7.27 -18.27 29.70
C VAL A 462 6.37 -19.41 30.18
N LEU A 463 6.55 -20.63 29.64
CA LEU A 463 5.85 -21.82 30.14
C LEU A 463 6.12 -22.07 31.64
N VAL A 464 7.37 -21.96 32.09
CA VAL A 464 7.72 -22.15 33.51
C VAL A 464 7.06 -21.09 34.40
N GLU A 465 7.01 -19.83 33.95
CA GLU A 465 6.28 -18.79 34.68
C GLU A 465 4.78 -19.12 34.80
N LYS A 466 4.16 -19.69 33.75
CA LYS A 466 2.76 -20.14 33.76
C LYS A 466 2.51 -21.37 34.65
N MET A 467 3.50 -22.25 34.81
CA MET A 467 3.41 -23.42 35.70
C MET A 467 3.46 -23.03 37.19
N GLY A 468 4.16 -21.95 37.54
CA GLY A 468 4.32 -21.47 38.92
C GLY A 468 5.43 -22.17 39.70
N LEU A 469 5.34 -22.20 41.04
CA LEU A 469 6.31 -22.81 41.95
C LEU A 469 5.67 -23.95 42.78
N PRO A 470 6.42 -25.01 43.14
CA PRO A 470 5.96 -26.03 44.09
C PRO A 470 5.94 -25.47 45.52
N GLU A 471 4.90 -25.75 46.32
CA GLU A 471 4.59 -25.07 47.60
C GLU A 471 5.76 -25.01 48.62
N ASN A 472 5.92 -23.84 49.27
CA ASN A 472 5.89 -23.78 50.74
C ASN A 472 5.49 -22.38 51.26
N LYS A 473 4.38 -22.34 52.03
CA LYS A 473 4.03 -21.34 53.07
C LYS A 473 4.18 -19.85 52.73
N ASN A 474 3.22 -19.35 51.98
CA ASN A 474 2.45 -18.11 52.19
C ASN A 474 1.90 -17.70 50.83
N GLY A 475 0.60 -17.45 50.75
CA GLY A 475 -0.06 -16.84 49.59
C GLY A 475 0.40 -15.41 49.27
N GLU A 476 1.60 -15.03 49.69
CA GLU A 476 2.24 -13.72 49.51
C GLU A 476 3.23 -13.72 48.32
N ILE A 477 3.82 -14.87 47.93
CA ILE A 477 4.79 -14.93 46.82
C ILE A 477 4.12 -14.73 45.44
N ILE A 478 2.83 -15.10 45.32
CA ILE A 478 2.03 -14.80 44.10
C ILE A 478 1.86 -13.27 43.94
N GLN A 479 1.93 -12.49 45.02
CA GLN A 479 1.92 -11.03 44.98
C GLN A 479 3.31 -10.41 44.83
N GLU A 480 4.40 -11.00 45.34
CA GLU A 480 5.75 -10.45 45.08
C GLU A 480 6.26 -10.71 43.65
N ALA A 481 5.77 -11.75 42.97
CA ALA A 481 5.94 -11.93 41.53
C ALA A 481 5.21 -10.86 40.69
N SER A 482 4.38 -10.00 41.29
CA SER A 482 3.57 -9.02 40.56
C SER A 482 4.27 -7.69 40.24
N ASN A 483 5.44 -7.41 40.83
CA ASN A 483 6.24 -6.22 40.53
C ASN A 483 7.29 -6.50 39.44
N PHE A 484 6.82 -6.64 38.18
CA PHE A 484 7.63 -6.88 36.97
C PHE A 484 8.40 -5.63 36.47
N SER A 485 8.96 -4.81 37.37
CA SER A 485 9.74 -3.65 36.97
C SER A 485 10.94 -3.48 37.89
N ASP A 486 12.15 -3.66 37.34
CA ASP A 486 13.31 -2.93 37.85
C ASP A 486 12.99 -1.43 37.79
N ASN A 487 13.57 -0.61 38.68
CA ASN A 487 13.44 0.85 38.71
C ASN A 487 13.75 1.56 37.35
N ASN A 488 14.20 0.83 36.32
CA ASN A 488 14.49 1.28 34.96
C ASN A 488 13.48 0.80 33.87
N GLY A 489 12.47 0.00 34.19
CA GLY A 489 11.37 -0.36 33.27
C GLY A 489 11.72 -1.14 31.99
N ARG A 490 12.94 -1.71 31.87
CA ARG A 490 13.43 -2.40 30.65
C ARG A 490 13.61 -3.92 30.78
N SER A 491 13.99 -4.44 31.95
CA SER A 491 14.18 -5.88 32.20
C SER A 491 12.96 -6.48 32.91
N VAL A 492 12.47 -7.62 32.42
CA VAL A 492 11.41 -8.40 33.06
C VAL A 492 12.07 -9.43 33.96
N LYS A 493 11.76 -9.38 35.26
CA LYS A 493 12.29 -10.37 36.21
C LYS A 493 11.40 -11.62 36.20
N LEU A 494 11.89 -12.71 35.62
CA LEU A 494 11.21 -14.00 35.54
C LEU A 494 11.34 -14.73 36.89
N ALA A 495 10.38 -14.52 37.79
CA ALA A 495 10.49 -14.93 39.20
C ALA A 495 10.57 -16.45 39.40
N CYS A 496 9.80 -17.23 38.64
CA CYS A 496 9.82 -18.69 38.73
C CYS A 496 11.14 -19.24 38.18
N CYS A 497 11.60 -18.74 37.03
CA CYS A 497 12.88 -19.12 36.44
C CYS A 497 14.07 -18.76 37.34
N ASP A 498 14.04 -17.59 37.99
CA ASP A 498 15.07 -17.16 38.94
C ASP A 498 15.15 -18.09 40.15
N TRP A 499 14.01 -18.60 40.62
CA TRP A 499 13.96 -19.54 41.73
C TRP A 499 14.63 -20.87 41.37
N TRP A 500 14.31 -21.44 40.21
CA TRP A 500 14.95 -22.67 39.71
C TRP A 500 16.46 -22.50 39.51
N ASN A 501 16.90 -21.38 38.93
CA ASN A 501 18.32 -21.08 38.74
C ASN A 501 19.10 -20.90 40.06
N LYS A 502 18.45 -20.42 41.12
CA LYS A 502 19.06 -20.32 42.47
C LYS A 502 19.18 -21.68 43.15
N ARG A 503 18.21 -22.58 42.92
CA ARG A 503 18.19 -23.93 43.49
C ARG A 503 19.26 -24.81 42.87
N SER A 504 19.29 -24.89 41.55
CA SER A 504 20.19 -25.79 40.79
C SER A 504 21.18 -24.93 40.01
N LYS A 505 22.42 -24.85 40.49
CA LYS A 505 23.43 -23.94 39.92
C LYS A 505 24.02 -24.55 38.64
N LYS A 506 23.83 -23.87 37.50
CA LYS A 506 24.46 -24.23 36.22
C LYS A 506 25.99 -24.20 36.34
N VAL A 507 26.65 -25.34 36.08
CA VAL A 507 28.12 -25.52 36.16
C VAL A 507 28.75 -25.53 34.77
N ALA A 508 28.16 -26.25 33.82
CA ALA A 508 28.61 -26.30 32.44
C ALA A 508 27.45 -26.51 31.47
N THR A 509 27.59 -26.00 30.25
CA THR A 509 26.63 -26.19 29.16
C THR A 509 27.28 -27.01 28.06
N LEU A 510 26.64 -28.10 27.65
CA LEU A 510 26.95 -28.79 26.41
C LEU A 510 26.08 -28.16 25.33
N GLU A 511 26.72 -27.31 24.54
CA GLU A 511 26.08 -26.56 23.46
C GLU A 511 25.37 -27.47 22.47
N PHE A 512 24.28 -26.96 21.89
CA PHE A 512 23.54 -27.72 20.90
C PHE A 512 24.42 -28.17 19.73
N ASP A 513 24.38 -29.47 19.44
CA ASP A 513 25.07 -30.06 18.29
C ASP A 513 24.05 -30.69 17.32
N ARG A 514 24.33 -30.58 16.03
CA ARG A 514 23.49 -31.01 14.92
C ARG A 514 23.35 -32.52 14.83
N VAL A 515 24.41 -33.25 15.14
CA VAL A 515 24.40 -34.72 15.03
C VAL A 515 23.45 -35.29 16.08
N ARG A 516 23.52 -34.77 17.31
CA ARG A 516 22.68 -35.20 18.44
C ARG A 516 21.33 -34.49 18.57
N LYS A 517 21.12 -33.38 17.84
CA LYS A 517 19.91 -32.53 17.86
C LYS A 517 19.38 -32.21 19.26
N SER A 518 20.28 -31.95 20.20
CA SER A 518 19.95 -31.70 21.61
C SER A 518 20.91 -30.69 22.20
N MET A 519 20.58 -30.17 23.38
CA MET A 519 21.38 -29.32 24.25
C MET A 519 21.30 -29.92 25.66
N SER A 520 22.36 -29.82 26.45
CA SER A 520 22.30 -30.19 27.86
C SER A 520 23.10 -29.28 28.77
N VAL A 521 22.77 -29.31 30.05
CA VAL A 521 23.40 -28.51 31.09
C VAL A 521 23.68 -29.38 32.29
N ILE A 522 24.91 -29.30 32.81
CA ILE A 522 25.29 -29.88 34.09
C ILE A 522 24.96 -28.86 35.17
N VAL A 523 24.14 -29.27 36.13
CA VAL A 523 23.73 -28.47 37.28
C VAL A 523 24.21 -29.12 38.56
N CYS A 524 24.57 -28.30 39.55
CA CYS A 524 24.83 -28.76 40.91
C CYS A 524 23.59 -28.49 41.75
N GLU A 525 22.97 -29.56 42.26
CA GLU A 525 21.79 -29.50 43.12
C GLU A 525 22.17 -29.09 44.55
N PRO A 526 21.22 -28.63 45.39
CA PRO A 526 21.49 -28.22 46.77
C PRO A 526 22.11 -29.32 47.64
N ASN A 527 21.92 -30.59 47.26
CA ASN A 527 22.50 -31.75 47.94
C ASN A 527 23.99 -31.96 47.58
N GLY A 528 24.57 -31.13 46.71
CA GLY A 528 25.96 -31.21 46.25
C GLY A 528 26.19 -32.25 45.13
N GLN A 529 25.15 -32.93 44.65
CA GLN A 529 25.26 -33.86 43.53
C GLN A 529 25.06 -33.12 42.20
N ASN A 530 25.85 -33.51 41.21
CA ASN A 530 25.67 -33.02 39.86
C ASN A 530 24.58 -33.81 39.14
N ARG A 531 23.81 -33.12 38.30
CA ARG A 531 22.74 -33.66 37.46
C ARG A 531 22.83 -33.08 36.06
N LEU A 532 22.50 -33.88 35.05
CA LEU A 532 22.49 -33.46 33.66
C LEU A 532 21.04 -33.25 33.21
N LEU A 533 20.71 -32.04 32.77
CA LEU A 533 19.41 -31.68 32.21
C LEU A 533 19.53 -31.61 30.68
N VAL A 534 18.62 -32.23 29.94
CA VAL A 534 18.70 -32.38 28.48
C VAL A 534 17.39 -31.96 27.83
N LYS A 535 17.49 -31.17 26.74
CA LYS A 535 16.37 -30.86 25.84
C LYS A 535 16.78 -31.02 24.37
N GLY A 536 15.84 -31.30 23.49
CA GLY A 536 16.17 -31.53 22.08
C GLY A 536 15.05 -32.15 21.26
N ALA A 537 15.38 -32.68 20.09
CA ALA A 537 14.43 -33.45 19.27
C ALA A 537 13.93 -34.65 20.06
N ALA A 538 12.59 -34.81 20.15
CA ALA A 538 11.97 -35.82 20.99
C ALA A 538 12.41 -37.25 20.61
N GLU A 539 12.45 -37.56 19.31
CA GLU A 539 12.90 -38.86 18.78
C GLU A 539 14.36 -39.17 19.18
N SER A 540 15.28 -38.22 18.97
CA SER A 540 16.71 -38.41 19.26
C SER A 540 17.01 -38.53 20.77
N ILE A 541 16.20 -37.91 21.63
CA ILE A 541 16.31 -38.07 23.08
C ILE A 541 15.72 -39.43 23.50
N LEU A 542 14.58 -39.81 22.93
CA LEU A 542 13.93 -41.08 23.23
C LEU A 542 14.82 -42.27 22.85
N GLU A 543 15.54 -42.22 21.72
CA GLU A 543 16.56 -43.23 21.33
C GLU A 543 17.69 -43.39 22.36
N ARG A 544 18.05 -42.33 23.08
CA ARG A 544 19.13 -42.34 24.09
C ARG A 544 18.63 -42.53 25.53
N SER A 545 17.34 -42.72 25.70
CA SER A 545 16.69 -42.91 27.00
C SER A 545 16.49 -44.39 27.30
N THR A 546 16.92 -44.83 28.49
CA THR A 546 16.71 -46.20 29.00
C THR A 546 15.62 -46.27 30.07
N TYR A 547 15.33 -45.15 30.73
CA TYR A 547 14.33 -45.05 31.78
C TYR A 547 13.34 -43.94 31.46
N THR A 548 12.18 -43.97 32.13
CA THR A 548 11.22 -42.88 32.12
C THR A 548 10.68 -42.62 33.52
N GLN A 549 10.36 -41.36 33.79
CA GLN A 549 9.83 -40.93 35.08
C GLN A 549 8.31 -40.86 35.05
N LEU A 550 7.64 -41.57 35.96
CA LEU A 550 6.19 -41.50 36.14
C LEU A 550 5.79 -40.30 37.01
N ALA A 551 4.49 -40.01 37.08
CA ALA A 551 3.94 -38.88 37.84
C ALA A 551 4.34 -38.88 39.33
N ASP A 552 4.45 -40.06 39.95
CA ASP A 552 4.84 -40.24 41.35
C ASP A 552 6.35 -40.07 41.61
N GLY A 553 7.13 -39.84 40.55
CA GLY A 553 8.58 -39.74 40.60
C GLY A 553 9.31 -41.08 40.50
N SER A 554 8.59 -42.20 40.37
CA SER A 554 9.19 -43.52 40.18
C SER A 554 9.87 -43.65 38.81
N LEU A 555 11.02 -44.34 38.80
CA LEU A 555 11.79 -44.62 37.59
C LEU A 555 11.47 -46.02 37.08
N VAL A 556 10.96 -46.10 35.85
CA VAL A 556 10.62 -47.37 35.20
C VAL A 556 11.46 -47.53 33.94
N ALA A 557 11.89 -48.75 33.63
CA ALA A 557 12.59 -49.04 32.38
C ALA A 557 11.68 -48.74 31.18
N LEU A 558 12.23 -48.10 30.15
CA LEU A 558 11.50 -47.75 28.94
C LEU A 558 11.28 -49.02 28.09
N ASP A 559 10.09 -49.61 28.17
CA ASP A 559 9.68 -50.74 27.34
C ASP A 559 9.16 -50.28 25.96
N GLU A 560 9.10 -51.21 25.01
CA GLU A 560 8.68 -50.90 23.63
C GLU A 560 7.23 -50.37 23.58
N ALA A 561 6.37 -50.89 24.45
CA ALA A 561 4.98 -50.42 24.55
C ALA A 561 4.90 -48.95 25.02
N CYS A 562 5.70 -48.53 26.01
CA CYS A 562 5.78 -47.13 26.41
C CYS A 562 6.38 -46.26 25.30
N ARG A 563 7.40 -46.74 24.61
CA ARG A 563 8.02 -46.02 23.47
C ARG A 563 6.99 -45.76 22.36
N GLU A 564 6.19 -46.75 21.98
CA GLU A 564 5.13 -46.59 20.99
C GLU A 564 4.07 -45.56 21.42
N VAL A 565 3.67 -45.54 22.69
CA VAL A 565 2.70 -44.56 23.22
C VAL A 565 3.25 -43.13 23.11
N ILE A 566 4.52 -42.93 23.47
CA ILE A 566 5.18 -41.61 23.37
C ILE A 566 5.29 -41.18 21.90
N LEU A 567 5.72 -42.07 21.01
CA LEU A 567 5.86 -41.77 19.57
C LEU A 567 4.51 -41.48 18.91
N LYS A 568 3.46 -42.21 19.28
CA LYS A 568 2.10 -41.95 18.81
C LYS A 568 1.64 -40.55 19.21
N LYS A 569 1.84 -40.17 20.47
CA LYS A 569 1.47 -38.83 20.97
C LYS A 569 2.31 -37.72 20.34
N HIS A 570 3.60 -37.95 20.13
CA HIS A 570 4.48 -37.06 19.38
C HIS A 570 3.97 -36.80 17.95
N SER A 571 3.53 -37.86 17.26
CA SER A 571 2.95 -37.76 15.91
C SER A 571 1.65 -36.95 15.90
N GLU A 572 0.76 -37.14 16.90
CA GLU A 572 -0.46 -36.34 17.06
C GLU A 572 -0.19 -34.85 17.30
N MET A 573 0.86 -34.50 18.03
CA MET A 573 1.24 -33.10 18.23
C MET A 573 1.84 -32.49 16.95
N THR A 574 2.65 -33.29 16.24
CA THR A 574 3.28 -32.85 14.99
C THR A 574 2.24 -32.63 13.88
N SER A 575 1.17 -33.43 13.84
CA SER A 575 0.07 -33.23 12.87
C SER A 575 -0.74 -31.96 13.12
N LYS A 576 -0.77 -31.47 14.36
CA LYS A 576 -1.30 -30.13 14.73
C LYS A 576 -0.34 -28.97 14.36
N GLY A 577 0.78 -29.27 13.71
CA GLY A 577 1.80 -28.28 13.34
C GLY A 577 2.68 -27.85 14.51
N LEU A 578 2.69 -28.57 15.64
CA LEU A 578 3.52 -28.25 16.80
C LEU A 578 4.96 -28.71 16.60
N ARG A 579 5.91 -27.85 16.99
CA ARG A 579 7.33 -28.19 17.14
C ARG A 579 7.55 -28.85 18.49
N CYS A 580 7.76 -30.16 18.48
CA CYS A 580 7.95 -30.96 19.69
C CYS A 580 9.41 -30.95 20.18
N LEU A 581 9.61 -30.69 21.47
CA LEU A 581 10.89 -30.82 22.17
C LEU A 581 10.77 -31.87 23.27
N GLY A 582 11.63 -32.89 23.23
CA GLY A 582 11.75 -33.88 24.30
C GLY A 582 12.59 -33.34 25.46
N LEU A 583 12.22 -33.73 26.67
CA LEU A 583 12.89 -33.37 27.91
C LEU A 583 13.35 -34.64 28.63
N ALA A 584 14.60 -34.65 29.06
CA ALA A 584 15.18 -35.76 29.81
C ALA A 584 16.23 -35.27 30.81
N TYR A 585 16.57 -36.09 31.79
CA TYR A 585 17.67 -35.83 32.71
C TYR A 585 18.48 -37.09 33.02
N LYS A 586 19.62 -36.92 33.71
CA LYS A 586 20.47 -38.01 34.18
C LYS A 586 21.16 -37.63 35.49
N ASP A 587 21.00 -38.46 36.51
CA ASP A 587 21.58 -38.24 37.84
C ASP A 587 22.97 -38.91 37.98
N GLU A 588 23.15 -40.07 37.36
CA GLU A 588 24.41 -40.83 37.43
C GLU A 588 25.43 -40.34 36.38
N LEU A 589 26.23 -39.36 36.75
CA LEU A 589 27.17 -38.68 35.85
C LEU A 589 28.60 -39.27 35.82
N GLY A 590 28.90 -40.30 36.63
CA GLY A 590 30.21 -40.96 36.66
C GLY A 590 31.36 -39.98 36.92
N GLU A 591 32.26 -39.82 35.95
CA GLU A 591 33.42 -38.89 35.98
C GLU A 591 33.05 -37.39 36.06
N PHE A 592 31.78 -37.05 35.97
CA PHE A 592 31.27 -35.68 36.12
C PHE A 592 30.48 -35.46 37.41
N SER A 593 30.42 -36.45 38.31
CA SER A 593 29.69 -36.36 39.58
C SER A 593 30.27 -35.33 40.55
N ASP A 594 31.58 -35.10 40.49
CA ASP A 594 32.37 -34.16 41.30
C ASP A 594 32.88 -32.93 40.51
N TYR A 595 32.42 -32.79 39.26
CA TYR A 595 32.82 -31.69 38.39
C TYR A 595 32.38 -30.33 38.96
N SER A 596 33.33 -29.42 39.17
CA SER A 596 33.07 -28.10 39.79
C SER A 596 33.72 -26.91 39.08
N SER A 597 34.82 -27.12 38.34
CA SER A 597 35.56 -26.03 37.67
C SER A 597 36.35 -26.52 36.45
N GLU A 598 36.90 -25.56 35.70
CA GLU A 598 37.72 -25.78 34.49
C GLU A 598 39.02 -26.55 34.76
N GLU A 599 39.48 -26.61 36.00
CA GLU A 599 40.69 -27.34 36.40
C GLU A 599 40.47 -28.86 36.49
N HIS A 600 39.21 -29.32 36.42
CA HIS A 600 38.87 -30.73 36.53
C HIS A 600 39.33 -31.55 35.30
N PRO A 601 39.88 -32.78 35.46
CA PRO A 601 40.34 -33.60 34.33
C PRO A 601 39.28 -33.84 33.25
N SER A 602 38.02 -34.02 33.68
CA SER A 602 36.86 -34.23 32.81
C SER A 602 36.49 -33.01 31.96
N HIS A 603 37.00 -31.81 32.28
CA HIS A 603 36.75 -30.59 31.50
C HIS A 603 37.24 -30.72 30.05
N LYS A 604 38.32 -31.47 29.82
CA LYS A 604 38.84 -31.75 28.46
C LYS A 604 37.81 -32.42 27.55
N LYS A 605 36.93 -33.26 28.11
CA LYS A 605 35.84 -33.91 27.35
C LYS A 605 34.68 -32.96 27.04
N LEU A 606 34.52 -31.88 27.81
CA LEU A 606 33.53 -30.83 27.53
C LEU A 606 34.00 -29.87 26.44
N LEU A 607 35.31 -29.79 26.18
CA LEU A 607 35.86 -28.99 25.09
C LEU A 607 35.71 -29.65 23.71
N ASP A 608 35.46 -30.97 23.67
CA ASP A 608 35.30 -31.73 22.43
C ASP A 608 33.82 -32.09 22.19
N PRO A 609 33.15 -31.45 21.22
CA PRO A 609 31.75 -31.72 20.89
C PRO A 609 31.46 -33.18 20.50
N SER A 610 32.45 -33.90 19.98
CA SER A 610 32.27 -35.31 19.59
C SER A 610 31.97 -36.22 20.79
N CYS A 611 32.41 -35.81 22.00
CA CYS A 611 32.18 -36.54 23.24
C CYS A 611 30.75 -36.36 23.78
N TYR A 612 30.01 -35.33 23.36
CA TYR A 612 28.69 -34.98 23.93
C TYR A 612 27.67 -36.12 23.82
N SER A 613 27.67 -36.83 22.69
CA SER A 613 26.74 -37.95 22.47
C SER A 613 26.95 -39.06 23.50
N SER A 614 28.21 -39.34 23.89
CA SER A 614 28.51 -40.37 24.88
C SER A 614 28.10 -39.99 26.31
N ILE A 615 28.18 -38.69 26.65
CA ILE A 615 27.76 -38.15 27.95
C ILE A 615 26.22 -38.27 28.08
N GLU A 616 25.51 -37.99 27.00
CA GLU A 616 24.04 -38.01 26.88
C GLU A 616 23.47 -39.38 26.53
N THR A 617 24.04 -40.45 27.10
CA THR A 617 23.49 -41.81 27.04
C THR A 617 22.90 -42.20 28.38
N ASN A 618 21.95 -43.15 28.36
CA ASN A 618 21.22 -43.64 29.52
C ASN A 618 20.40 -42.55 30.22
N LEU A 619 19.60 -41.82 29.43
CA LEU A 619 18.76 -40.74 29.91
C LEU A 619 17.46 -41.25 30.54
N ILE A 620 16.90 -40.45 31.46
CA ILE A 620 15.56 -40.61 32.03
C ILE A 620 14.62 -39.65 31.29
N PHE A 621 13.70 -40.19 30.51
CA PHE A 621 12.72 -39.42 29.75
C PHE A 621 11.60 -38.88 30.65
N VAL A 622 11.28 -37.58 30.53
CA VAL A 622 10.29 -36.90 31.38
C VAL A 622 9.00 -36.58 30.63
N GLY A 623 9.11 -35.98 29.44
CA GLY A 623 7.96 -35.50 28.68
C GLY A 623 8.34 -34.74 27.41
N VAL A 624 7.32 -34.22 26.73
CA VAL A 624 7.47 -33.45 25.48
C VAL A 624 6.67 -32.16 25.57
N VAL A 625 7.27 -31.06 25.10
CA VAL A 625 6.61 -29.75 24.96
C VAL A 625 6.45 -29.41 23.49
N GLY A 626 5.23 -29.02 23.10
CA GLY A 626 4.84 -28.56 21.78
C GLY A 626 4.81 -27.04 21.72
N LEU A 627 5.68 -26.50 20.87
CA LEU A 627 5.79 -25.07 20.60
C LEU A 627 5.20 -24.76 19.23
N ARG A 628 4.56 -23.61 19.08
CA ARG A 628 4.18 -23.09 17.76
C ARG A 628 4.20 -21.58 17.74
N ASP A 629 4.20 -21.03 16.54
CA ASP A 629 3.91 -19.62 16.28
C ASP A 629 2.39 -19.48 16.05
N PRO A 630 1.63 -18.97 17.03
CA PRO A 630 0.17 -18.99 16.98
C PRO A 630 -0.40 -17.92 16.03
N PRO A 631 -1.55 -18.19 15.38
CA PRO A 631 -2.25 -17.17 14.60
C PRO A 631 -2.83 -16.09 15.51
N ARG A 632 -3.02 -14.88 14.96
CA ARG A 632 -3.71 -13.78 15.65
C ARG A 632 -5.22 -14.04 15.69
N GLU A 633 -5.89 -13.72 16.80
CA GLU A 633 -7.31 -14.02 17.00
C GLU A 633 -8.23 -13.36 15.97
N GLU A 634 -7.91 -12.12 15.57
CA GLU A 634 -8.68 -11.33 14.62
C GLU A 634 -8.61 -11.82 13.17
N VAL A 635 -7.59 -12.61 12.81
CA VAL A 635 -7.36 -13.07 11.43
C VAL A 635 -8.52 -13.93 10.93
N GLY A 636 -9.08 -14.80 11.78
CA GLY A 636 -10.18 -15.66 11.39
C GLY A 636 -11.42 -14.88 10.92
N ARG A 637 -11.79 -13.82 11.65
CA ARG A 637 -12.89 -12.93 11.25
C ARG A 637 -12.55 -12.11 10.01
N ALA A 638 -11.31 -11.63 9.91
CA ALA A 638 -10.86 -10.87 8.75
C ALA A 638 -10.90 -11.71 7.44
N ILE A 639 -10.60 -13.01 7.51
CA ILE A 639 -10.72 -13.93 6.37
C ILE A 639 -12.19 -14.16 5.99
N GLU A 640 -13.10 -14.26 6.96
CA GLU A 640 -14.54 -14.32 6.72
C GLU A 640 -15.06 -13.05 6.05
N ASP A 641 -14.64 -11.86 6.52
CA ASP A 641 -14.99 -10.57 5.91
C ASP A 641 -14.48 -10.46 4.47
N CYS A 642 -13.24 -10.92 4.20
CA CYS A 642 -12.71 -11.02 2.85
C CYS A 642 -13.56 -11.92 1.96
N ARG A 643 -14.01 -13.07 2.49
CA ARG A 643 -14.87 -14.02 1.77
C ARG A 643 -16.24 -13.42 1.46
N GLU A 644 -16.89 -12.72 2.39
CA GLU A 644 -18.16 -12.00 2.15
C GLU A 644 -17.97 -10.87 1.11
N ALA A 645 -16.81 -10.22 1.12
CA ALA A 645 -16.44 -9.17 0.18
C ALA A 645 -15.99 -9.67 -1.21
N GLY A 646 -15.95 -10.99 -1.42
CA GLY A 646 -15.53 -11.63 -2.68
C GLY A 646 -14.03 -11.56 -2.95
N ILE A 647 -13.20 -11.36 -1.93
CA ILE A 647 -11.73 -11.29 -2.00
C ILE A 647 -11.16 -12.67 -1.67
N ARG A 648 -10.25 -13.17 -2.52
CA ARG A 648 -9.59 -14.46 -2.32
C ARG A 648 -8.33 -14.27 -1.49
N VAL A 649 -8.15 -15.08 -0.45
CA VAL A 649 -6.94 -15.05 0.39
C VAL A 649 -6.07 -16.25 0.03
N MET A 650 -4.80 -16.02 -0.29
CA MET A 650 -3.81 -17.04 -0.58
C MET A 650 -2.65 -16.93 0.40
N VAL A 651 -2.32 -18.01 1.08
CA VAL A 651 -1.20 -18.04 2.03
C VAL A 651 0.02 -18.57 1.33
N ILE A 652 1.12 -17.83 1.37
CA ILE A 652 2.40 -18.25 0.80
C ILE A 652 3.43 -18.25 1.93
N THR A 653 4.00 -19.41 2.25
CA THR A 653 4.86 -19.59 3.43
C THR A 653 6.07 -20.47 3.13
N GLY A 654 7.17 -20.22 3.84
CA GLY A 654 8.34 -21.09 3.88
C GLY A 654 8.15 -22.36 4.72
N ASP A 655 7.10 -22.42 5.54
CA ASP A 655 6.83 -23.54 6.44
C ASP A 655 6.57 -24.86 5.70
N ASN A 656 6.69 -25.96 6.45
CA ASN A 656 6.30 -27.28 5.98
C ASN A 656 4.80 -27.35 5.68
N LYS A 657 4.45 -28.18 4.69
CA LYS A 657 3.09 -28.36 4.20
C LYS A 657 2.08 -28.68 5.31
N SER A 658 2.39 -29.63 6.20
CA SER A 658 1.49 -30.02 7.31
C SER A 658 1.23 -28.89 8.30
N THR A 659 2.25 -28.10 8.65
CA THR A 659 2.11 -26.94 9.55
C THR A 659 1.28 -25.85 8.88
N ALA A 660 1.53 -25.58 7.58
CA ALA A 660 0.79 -24.59 6.83
C ALA A 660 -0.70 -24.94 6.71
N GLU A 661 -1.02 -26.22 6.45
CA GLU A 661 -2.39 -26.72 6.41
C GLU A 661 -3.10 -26.57 7.77
N ALA A 662 -2.44 -26.97 8.86
CA ALA A 662 -3.00 -26.85 10.21
C ALA A 662 -3.34 -25.39 10.57
N ILE A 663 -2.43 -24.45 10.29
CA ILE A 663 -2.66 -23.02 10.53
C ILE A 663 -3.78 -22.48 9.64
N CYS A 664 -3.85 -22.88 8.37
CA CYS A 664 -4.89 -22.44 7.45
C CYS A 664 -6.29 -22.92 7.87
N CYS A 665 -6.41 -24.12 8.45
CA CYS A 665 -7.67 -24.58 9.02
C CYS A 665 -8.06 -23.78 10.28
N GLU A 666 -7.10 -23.47 11.16
CA GLU A 666 -7.35 -22.71 12.39
C GLU A 666 -7.81 -21.27 12.12
N ILE A 667 -7.21 -20.59 11.13
CA ILE A 667 -7.65 -19.26 10.69
C ILE A 667 -8.90 -19.30 9.81
N ARG A 668 -9.55 -20.47 9.67
CA ARG A 668 -10.79 -20.69 8.90
C ARG A 668 -10.65 -20.39 7.41
N LEU A 669 -9.44 -20.46 6.86
CA LEU A 669 -9.23 -20.38 5.42
C LEU A 669 -9.84 -21.61 4.72
N PHE A 670 -9.64 -22.78 5.32
CA PHE A 670 -10.23 -24.06 4.94
C PHE A 670 -11.13 -24.58 6.07
N SER A 671 -12.12 -25.38 5.70
CA SER A 671 -12.94 -26.15 6.64
C SER A 671 -12.27 -27.51 6.91
N GLU A 672 -12.48 -28.10 8.08
CA GLU A 672 -11.87 -29.41 8.44
C GLU A 672 -12.29 -30.56 7.50
N GLU A 673 -13.41 -30.41 6.79
CA GLU A 673 -13.94 -31.41 5.85
C GLU A 673 -13.51 -31.18 4.38
N ASP A 674 -12.79 -30.08 4.09
CA ASP A 674 -12.43 -29.73 2.71
C ASP A 674 -11.29 -30.63 2.17
N ASP A 675 -11.42 -31.10 0.92
CA ASP A 675 -10.32 -31.79 0.24
C ASP A 675 -9.23 -30.79 -0.17
N LEU A 676 -8.09 -30.85 0.53
CA LEU A 676 -6.95 -29.94 0.35
C LEU A 676 -6.07 -30.30 -0.86
N SER A 677 -6.32 -31.41 -1.56
CA SER A 677 -5.46 -31.90 -2.65
C SER A 677 -5.31 -30.90 -3.81
N GLU A 678 -6.34 -30.11 -4.10
CA GLU A 678 -6.31 -29.05 -5.12
C GLU A 678 -6.11 -27.63 -4.55
N SER A 679 -5.84 -27.50 -3.25
CA SER A 679 -5.72 -26.20 -2.56
C SER A 679 -4.40 -26.02 -1.81
N SER A 680 -3.67 -27.10 -1.54
CA SER A 680 -2.38 -27.10 -0.83
C SER A 680 -1.26 -27.70 -1.69
N PHE A 681 -0.27 -26.87 -2.03
CA PHE A 681 0.89 -27.26 -2.84
C PHE A 681 2.19 -26.83 -2.15
N THR A 682 3.26 -27.59 -2.36
CA THR A 682 4.60 -27.01 -2.14
C THR A 682 4.97 -26.11 -3.32
N GLY A 683 5.84 -25.12 -3.10
CA GLY A 683 6.28 -24.20 -4.16
C GLY A 683 6.87 -24.94 -5.37
N ARG A 684 7.70 -25.97 -5.12
CA ARG A 684 8.27 -26.81 -6.19
C ARG A 684 7.22 -27.67 -6.90
N GLU A 685 6.33 -28.32 -6.15
CA GLU A 685 5.22 -29.08 -6.74
C GLU A 685 4.41 -28.20 -7.69
N PHE A 686 4.04 -27.00 -7.24
CA PHE A 686 3.26 -26.07 -8.04
C PHE A 686 4.01 -25.61 -9.31
N MET A 687 5.30 -25.25 -9.18
CA MET A 687 6.08 -24.79 -10.33
C MET A 687 6.41 -25.89 -11.35
N SER A 688 6.45 -27.16 -10.91
CA SER A 688 6.62 -28.30 -11.82
C SER A 688 5.40 -28.56 -12.71
N LEU A 689 4.24 -28.00 -12.38
CA LEU A 689 3.02 -28.16 -13.17
C LEU A 689 3.07 -27.35 -14.48
N PRO A 690 2.45 -27.86 -15.56
CA PRO A 690 2.27 -27.10 -16.80
C PRO A 690 1.57 -25.76 -16.56
N ALA A 691 1.97 -24.72 -17.31
CA ALA A 691 1.42 -23.37 -17.15
C ALA A 691 -0.12 -23.32 -17.24
N SER A 692 -0.73 -24.10 -18.13
CA SER A 692 -2.19 -24.20 -18.25
C SER A 692 -2.86 -24.72 -16.97
N ARG A 693 -2.26 -25.72 -16.32
CA ARG A 693 -2.78 -26.29 -15.07
C ARG A 693 -2.57 -25.34 -13.89
N ARG A 694 -1.44 -24.61 -13.85
CA ARG A 694 -1.21 -23.55 -12.85
C ARG A 694 -2.28 -22.47 -12.92
N ILE A 695 -2.59 -21.97 -14.11
CA ILE A 695 -3.65 -20.98 -14.34
C ILE A 695 -5.02 -21.55 -13.92
N GLU A 696 -5.33 -22.79 -14.27
CA GLU A 696 -6.59 -23.44 -13.87
C GLU A 696 -6.74 -23.51 -12.34
N ILE A 697 -5.69 -23.91 -11.62
CA ILE A 697 -5.69 -23.97 -10.15
C ILE A 697 -5.88 -22.57 -9.54
N LEU A 698 -5.18 -21.56 -10.07
CA LEU A 698 -5.27 -20.18 -9.62
C LEU A 698 -6.59 -19.50 -9.98
N SER A 699 -7.35 -20.00 -10.97
CA SER A 699 -8.65 -19.44 -11.35
C SER A 699 -9.83 -20.06 -10.60
N LYS A 700 -9.65 -21.22 -9.97
CA LYS A 700 -10.69 -21.82 -9.11
C LYS A 700 -10.99 -20.92 -7.90
N PRO A 701 -12.27 -20.82 -7.49
CA PRO A 701 -12.64 -20.09 -6.29
C PRO A 701 -12.14 -20.79 -5.02
N GLY A 702 -11.95 -20.02 -3.95
CA GLY A 702 -11.47 -20.51 -2.66
C GLY A 702 -10.07 -20.03 -2.29
N GLY A 703 -9.68 -20.28 -1.05
CA GLY A 703 -8.32 -20.02 -0.56
C GLY A 703 -7.31 -21.02 -1.13
N LYS A 704 -6.04 -20.64 -1.15
CA LYS A 704 -4.92 -21.51 -1.57
C LYS A 704 -3.76 -21.37 -0.58
N VAL A 705 -3.03 -22.45 -0.35
CA VAL A 705 -1.82 -22.45 0.47
C VAL A 705 -0.62 -22.99 -0.33
N PHE A 706 0.46 -22.23 -0.33
CA PHE A 706 1.73 -22.57 -0.94
C PHE A 706 2.79 -22.66 0.15
N SER A 707 3.28 -23.87 0.41
CA SER A 707 4.27 -24.18 1.45
C SER A 707 5.67 -24.33 0.86
N ARG A 708 6.73 -24.19 1.68
CA ARG A 708 8.13 -24.18 1.22
C ARG A 708 8.34 -23.30 -0.02
N ALA A 709 7.72 -22.12 -0.02
CA ALA A 709 7.80 -21.19 -1.13
C ALA A 709 9.06 -20.33 -1.06
N GLU A 710 9.83 -20.32 -2.15
CA GLU A 710 11.01 -19.47 -2.32
C GLU A 710 10.61 -18.04 -2.73
N PRO A 711 11.50 -17.03 -2.58
CA PRO A 711 11.23 -15.66 -3.03
C PRO A 711 10.75 -15.59 -4.49
N ARG A 712 11.38 -16.38 -5.37
CA ARG A 712 10.98 -16.52 -6.78
C ARG A 712 9.57 -17.07 -6.94
N HIS A 713 9.16 -18.02 -6.10
CA HIS A 713 7.81 -18.58 -6.16
C HIS A 713 6.75 -17.52 -5.80
N LYS A 714 7.02 -16.67 -4.81
CA LYS A 714 6.14 -15.56 -4.43
C LYS A 714 5.94 -14.60 -5.61
N GLN A 715 7.04 -14.18 -6.24
CA GLN A 715 7.02 -13.27 -7.39
C GLN A 715 6.24 -13.87 -8.58
N GLU A 716 6.51 -15.13 -8.93
CA GLU A 716 5.84 -15.81 -10.04
C GLU A 716 4.33 -15.98 -9.83
N ILE A 717 3.90 -16.30 -8.60
CA ILE A 717 2.47 -16.41 -8.27
C ILE A 717 1.79 -15.05 -8.47
N VAL A 718 2.39 -13.97 -7.95
CA VAL A 718 1.88 -12.60 -8.14
C VAL A 718 1.82 -12.25 -9.63
N ARG A 719 2.87 -12.55 -10.40
CA ARG A 719 2.94 -12.31 -11.84
C ARG A 719 1.82 -13.00 -12.61
N MET A 720 1.61 -14.30 -12.36
CA MET A 720 0.53 -15.06 -13.01
C MET A 720 -0.86 -14.51 -12.68
N LEU A 721 -1.11 -14.10 -11.42
CA LEU A 721 -2.39 -13.50 -11.04
C LEU A 721 -2.62 -12.16 -11.75
N LYS A 722 -1.58 -11.32 -11.88
CA LYS A 722 -1.66 -10.06 -12.65
C LYS A 722 -1.91 -10.30 -14.13
N GLU A 723 -1.24 -11.28 -14.73
CA GLU A 723 -1.45 -11.68 -16.14
C GLU A 723 -2.89 -12.19 -16.38
N MET A 724 -3.55 -12.74 -15.36
CA MET A 724 -4.97 -13.11 -15.39
C MET A 724 -5.94 -11.92 -15.24
N GLY A 725 -5.42 -10.71 -15.00
CA GLY A 725 -6.21 -9.49 -14.81
C GLY A 725 -6.74 -9.29 -13.38
N GLU A 726 -6.23 -10.05 -12.40
CA GLU A 726 -6.56 -9.87 -10.99
C GLU A 726 -5.78 -8.69 -10.38
N ILE A 727 -6.36 -8.01 -9.40
CA ILE A 727 -5.69 -6.97 -8.62
C ILE A 727 -5.14 -7.60 -7.35
N VAL A 728 -3.82 -7.73 -7.29
CA VAL A 728 -3.11 -8.51 -6.27
C VAL A 728 -2.53 -7.60 -5.20
N ALA A 729 -2.94 -7.82 -3.95
CA ALA A 729 -2.23 -7.30 -2.79
C ALA A 729 -1.30 -8.38 -2.23
N MET A 730 -0.03 -8.06 -2.02
CA MET A 730 0.95 -8.97 -1.40
C MET A 730 1.33 -8.43 -0.03
N THR A 731 1.35 -9.27 1.00
CA THR A 731 1.91 -8.91 2.31
C THR A 731 3.25 -9.59 2.54
N GLY A 732 4.14 -8.94 3.28
CA GLY A 732 5.44 -9.50 3.63
C GLY A 732 6.19 -8.65 4.65
N ASP A 733 7.15 -9.25 5.35
CA ASP A 733 7.96 -8.60 6.36
C ASP A 733 9.47 -8.69 6.04
N GLY A 734 9.90 -9.73 5.33
CA GLY A 734 11.29 -9.97 4.98
C GLY A 734 11.77 -9.34 3.67
N VAL A 735 13.08 -9.35 3.45
CA VAL A 735 13.74 -8.89 2.21
C VAL A 735 13.41 -9.83 1.03
N ASN A 736 13.14 -11.11 1.33
CA ASN A 736 12.64 -12.08 0.36
C ASN A 736 11.29 -11.70 -0.26
N ASP A 737 10.46 -10.93 0.45
CA ASP A 737 9.15 -10.53 -0.03
C ASP A 737 9.22 -9.27 -0.89
N ALA A 738 10.30 -8.49 -0.78
CA ALA A 738 10.44 -7.21 -1.45
C ALA A 738 10.21 -7.25 -2.98
N PRO A 739 10.71 -8.24 -3.76
CA PRO A 739 10.37 -8.35 -5.17
C PRO A 739 8.88 -8.59 -5.43
N ALA A 740 8.25 -9.45 -4.64
CA ALA A 740 6.82 -9.75 -4.77
C ALA A 740 5.94 -8.58 -4.32
N LEU A 741 6.34 -7.88 -3.26
CA LEU A 741 5.71 -6.64 -2.77
C LEU A 741 5.74 -5.54 -3.83
N LYS A 742 6.89 -5.36 -4.49
CA LYS A 742 7.07 -4.34 -5.54
C LYS A 742 6.33 -4.68 -6.83
N LEU A 743 6.24 -5.97 -7.18
CA LEU A 743 5.54 -6.44 -8.37
C LEU A 743 4.02 -6.42 -8.21
N ALA A 744 3.51 -6.64 -7.00
CA ALA A 744 2.08 -6.60 -6.70
C ALA A 744 1.47 -5.23 -7.06
N ASP A 745 0.16 -5.18 -7.33
CA ASP A 745 -0.52 -3.89 -7.52
C ASP A 745 -0.53 -3.08 -6.23
N ILE A 746 -0.42 -3.78 -5.08
CA ILE A 746 -0.26 -3.20 -3.76
C ILE A 746 0.68 -4.08 -2.93
N GLY A 747 1.88 -3.58 -2.64
CA GLY A 747 2.76 -4.15 -1.63
C GLY A 747 2.37 -3.67 -0.23
N ILE A 748 2.18 -4.58 0.72
CA ILE A 748 1.85 -4.30 2.12
C ILE A 748 2.97 -4.83 3.02
N ALA A 749 3.68 -3.94 3.70
CA ALA A 749 4.73 -4.32 4.66
C ALA A 749 4.28 -4.21 6.11
N MET A 750 4.95 -4.96 6.97
CA MET A 750 4.77 -4.92 8.42
C MET A 750 5.57 -3.74 9.01
N GLY A 751 4.97 -2.97 9.91
CA GLY A 751 5.55 -1.78 10.51
C GLY A 751 6.50 -2.08 11.66
N ILE A 752 6.21 -3.11 12.47
CA ILE A 752 6.99 -3.46 13.66
C ILE A 752 7.99 -4.58 13.35
N THR A 753 7.54 -5.71 12.80
CA THR A 753 8.41 -6.84 12.45
C THR A 753 9.08 -6.69 11.09
N GLY A 754 8.53 -5.87 10.21
CA GLY A 754 9.01 -5.73 8.84
C GLY A 754 10.39 -5.07 8.76
N THR A 755 11.21 -5.61 7.87
CA THR A 755 12.50 -5.04 7.48
C THR A 755 12.31 -3.72 6.77
N GLU A 756 13.29 -2.81 6.90
CA GLU A 756 13.24 -1.52 6.19
C GLU A 756 13.18 -1.69 4.66
N VAL A 757 13.79 -2.75 4.12
CA VAL A 757 13.71 -3.07 2.68
C VAL A 757 12.28 -3.46 2.27
N ALA A 758 11.59 -4.27 3.07
CA ALA A 758 10.18 -4.61 2.81
C ALA A 758 9.30 -3.36 2.86
N LYS A 759 9.49 -2.50 3.87
CA LYS A 759 8.78 -1.21 3.98
C LYS A 759 9.05 -0.31 2.78
N GLU A 760 10.30 -0.25 2.29
CA GLU A 760 10.68 0.53 1.12
C GLU A 760 10.09 -0.02 -0.19
N ALA A 761 10.00 -1.34 -0.34
CA ALA A 761 9.38 -1.96 -1.51
C ALA A 761 7.85 -1.86 -1.53
N SER A 762 7.23 -1.67 -0.36
CA SER A 762 5.77 -1.62 -0.19
C SER A 762 5.14 -0.26 -0.50
N ASP A 763 3.87 -0.29 -0.93
CA ASP A 763 3.02 0.89 -1.13
C ASP A 763 2.28 1.29 0.16
N MET A 764 2.10 0.34 1.08
CA MET A 764 1.44 0.51 2.37
C MET A 764 2.21 -0.21 3.48
N VAL A 765 2.27 0.39 4.66
CA VAL A 765 2.87 -0.19 5.87
C VAL A 765 1.81 -0.28 6.97
N LEU A 766 1.66 -1.45 7.58
CA LEU A 766 0.77 -1.68 8.72
C LEU A 766 1.51 -1.33 10.01
N ALA A 767 1.15 -0.23 10.66
CA ALA A 767 1.83 0.23 11.88
C ALA A 767 1.63 -0.71 13.08
N ASP A 768 0.62 -1.59 13.04
CA ASP A 768 0.23 -2.52 14.10
C ASP A 768 0.43 -4.00 13.73
N ASP A 769 0.99 -4.28 12.56
CA ASP A 769 1.24 -5.65 12.06
C ASP A 769 -0.02 -6.52 12.01
N ASN A 770 -1.20 -5.92 11.80
CA ASN A 770 -2.47 -6.62 11.90
C ASN A 770 -3.15 -6.84 10.53
N PHE A 771 -3.46 -8.10 10.19
CA PHE A 771 -4.19 -8.43 8.96
C PHE A 771 -5.59 -7.78 8.89
N SER A 772 -6.28 -7.59 10.02
CA SER A 772 -7.59 -6.92 10.06
C SER A 772 -7.54 -5.45 9.61
N THR A 773 -6.38 -4.81 9.75
CA THR A 773 -6.12 -3.46 9.26
C THR A 773 -6.18 -3.40 7.73
N ILE A 774 -5.73 -4.46 7.04
CA ILE A 774 -5.86 -4.58 5.57
C ILE A 774 -7.32 -4.56 5.15
N VAL A 775 -8.18 -5.34 5.83
CA VAL A 775 -9.63 -5.39 5.55
C VAL A 775 -10.28 -4.02 5.77
N SER A 776 -9.91 -3.34 6.86
CA SER A 776 -10.38 -1.99 7.17
C SER A 776 -9.92 -0.96 6.13
N ALA A 777 -8.71 -1.13 5.60
CA ALA A 777 -8.16 -0.28 4.55
C ALA A 777 -8.83 -0.55 3.20
N VAL A 778 -9.11 -1.81 2.83
CA VAL A 778 -9.91 -2.17 1.64
C VAL A 778 -11.29 -1.52 1.69
N ALA A 779 -11.98 -1.60 2.84
CA ALA A 779 -13.27 -0.94 3.04
C ALA A 779 -13.20 0.58 2.81
N GLU A 780 -12.13 1.21 3.31
CA GLU A 780 -11.87 2.64 3.13
C GLU A 780 -11.53 2.97 1.67
N GLY A 781 -10.70 2.18 1.00
CA GLY A 781 -10.36 2.33 -0.42
C GLY A 781 -11.60 2.24 -1.33
N ARG A 782 -12.49 1.28 -1.05
CA ARG A 782 -13.81 1.16 -1.74
C ARG A 782 -14.67 2.40 -1.51
N SER A 783 -14.67 2.96 -0.30
CA SER A 783 -15.41 4.20 0.01
C SER A 783 -14.83 5.40 -0.74
N ILE A 784 -13.51 5.56 -0.73
CA ILE A 784 -12.82 6.67 -1.40
C ILE A 784 -13.09 6.60 -2.91
N TYR A 785 -13.05 5.42 -3.53
CA TYR A 785 -13.41 5.26 -4.94
C TYR A 785 -14.84 5.69 -5.25
N ASN A 786 -15.83 5.30 -4.42
CA ASN A 786 -17.21 5.72 -4.62
C ASN A 786 -17.36 7.25 -4.52
N ASN A 787 -16.66 7.86 -3.58
CA ASN A 787 -16.64 9.32 -3.40
C ASN A 787 -15.96 10.01 -4.58
N MET A 788 -14.85 9.44 -5.09
CA MET A 788 -14.19 9.92 -6.31
C MET A 788 -15.10 9.85 -7.52
N LYS A 789 -15.76 8.73 -7.74
CA LYS A 789 -16.76 8.59 -8.80
C LYS A 789 -17.87 9.64 -8.64
N ALA A 790 -18.29 9.98 -7.43
CA ALA A 790 -19.31 11.01 -7.20
C ALA A 790 -18.85 12.39 -7.66
N PHE A 791 -17.67 12.87 -7.21
CA PHE A 791 -17.22 14.22 -7.58
C PHE A 791 -16.70 14.32 -9.02
N ILE A 792 -16.07 13.27 -9.57
CA ILE A 792 -15.65 13.23 -10.99
C ILE A 792 -16.88 13.46 -11.87
N ARG A 793 -17.98 12.79 -11.53
CA ARG A 793 -19.23 12.90 -12.28
C ARG A 793 -19.91 14.25 -12.11
N TYR A 794 -19.84 14.84 -10.91
CA TYR A 794 -20.31 16.20 -10.66
C TYR A 794 -19.58 17.19 -11.58
N MET A 795 -18.24 17.20 -11.56
CA MET A 795 -17.44 18.10 -12.38
C MET A 795 -17.69 17.89 -13.88
N ILE A 796 -17.76 16.64 -14.34
CA ILE A 796 -18.05 16.35 -15.75
C ILE A 796 -19.46 16.82 -16.15
N SER A 797 -20.44 16.68 -15.26
CA SER A 797 -21.80 17.16 -15.53
C SER A 797 -21.83 18.69 -15.69
N SER A 798 -21.05 19.42 -14.88
CA SER A 798 -20.89 20.87 -14.98
C SER A 798 -20.30 21.26 -16.34
N ASN A 799 -19.14 20.71 -16.68
CA ASN A 799 -18.45 20.97 -17.95
C ASN A 799 -19.31 20.65 -19.19
N VAL A 800 -20.09 19.56 -19.16
CA VAL A 800 -21.03 19.25 -20.27
C VAL A 800 -22.08 20.36 -20.42
N GLY A 801 -22.56 20.94 -19.32
CA GLY A 801 -23.46 22.08 -19.33
C GLY A 801 -22.83 23.34 -19.91
N GLU A 802 -21.59 23.65 -19.52
CA GLU A 802 -20.82 24.78 -20.05
C GLU A 802 -20.58 24.65 -21.56
N VAL A 803 -20.16 23.46 -22.01
CA VAL A 803 -19.96 23.14 -23.44
C VAL A 803 -21.25 23.33 -24.22
N ILE A 804 -22.39 22.83 -23.71
CA ILE A 804 -23.69 23.02 -24.37
C ILE A 804 -24.08 24.50 -24.39
N SER A 805 -23.82 25.25 -23.31
CA SER A 805 -24.07 26.70 -23.26
C SER A 805 -23.31 27.45 -24.35
N ILE A 806 -22.01 27.19 -24.51
CA ILE A 806 -21.18 27.82 -25.54
C ILE A 806 -21.61 27.37 -26.94
N PHE A 807 -21.87 26.08 -27.12
CA PHE A 807 -22.35 25.54 -28.38
C PHE A 807 -23.68 26.19 -28.81
N LEU A 808 -24.65 26.31 -27.90
CA LEU A 808 -25.93 26.97 -28.17
C LEU A 808 -25.75 28.45 -28.50
N THR A 809 -24.89 29.15 -27.76
CA THR A 809 -24.55 30.55 -28.04
C THR A 809 -24.00 30.72 -29.46
N ALA A 810 -23.04 29.87 -29.84
CA ALA A 810 -22.41 29.89 -31.16
C ALA A 810 -23.34 29.42 -32.29
N ALA A 811 -24.21 28.45 -32.02
CA ALA A 811 -25.15 27.91 -33.01
C ALA A 811 -26.33 28.87 -33.25
N LEU A 812 -26.77 29.60 -32.22
CA LEU A 812 -27.82 30.61 -32.35
C LEU A 812 -27.31 31.94 -32.91
N GLY A 813 -25.99 32.14 -32.96
CA GLY A 813 -25.37 33.38 -33.47
C GLY A 813 -25.52 34.58 -32.53
N ILE A 814 -25.82 34.36 -31.25
CA ILE A 814 -26.01 35.44 -30.26
C ILE A 814 -24.66 35.88 -29.66
N PRO A 815 -24.57 37.06 -29.01
CA PRO A 815 -23.35 37.48 -28.32
C PRO A 815 -22.90 36.47 -27.26
N GLU A 816 -21.60 36.40 -26.99
CA GLU A 816 -21.03 35.47 -26.01
C GLU A 816 -21.71 35.60 -24.63
N CYS A 817 -22.33 34.51 -24.15
CA CYS A 817 -23.04 34.50 -22.86
C CYS A 817 -22.08 34.48 -21.67
N MET A 818 -20.87 33.93 -21.84
CA MET A 818 -19.84 33.79 -20.81
C MET A 818 -18.46 33.89 -21.46
N ILE A 819 -17.47 34.40 -20.71
CA ILE A 819 -16.07 34.49 -21.16
C ILE A 819 -15.21 33.39 -20.52
N PRO A 820 -14.07 33.00 -21.14
CA PRO A 820 -13.20 31.93 -20.62
C PRO A 820 -12.77 32.16 -19.16
N VAL A 821 -12.48 33.40 -18.77
CA VAL A 821 -12.06 33.75 -17.40
C VAL A 821 -13.15 33.45 -16.36
N GLN A 822 -14.42 33.60 -16.71
CA GLN A 822 -15.54 33.26 -15.82
C GLN A 822 -15.66 31.74 -15.64
N LEU A 823 -15.50 30.97 -16.72
CA LEU A 823 -15.57 29.51 -16.69
C LEU A 823 -14.41 28.91 -15.90
N LEU A 824 -13.20 29.43 -16.07
CA LEU A 824 -12.04 29.04 -15.25
C LEU A 824 -12.29 29.24 -13.75
N TRP A 825 -12.95 30.34 -13.38
CA TRP A 825 -13.31 30.58 -11.98
C TRP A 825 -14.39 29.62 -11.48
N VAL A 826 -15.37 29.29 -12.32
CA VAL A 826 -16.39 28.29 -11.98
C VAL A 826 -15.74 26.92 -11.74
N ASN A 827 -14.99 26.41 -12.72
CA ASN A 827 -14.40 25.08 -12.70
C ASN A 827 -13.35 24.89 -11.60
N LEU A 828 -12.56 25.92 -11.29
CA LEU A 828 -11.50 25.83 -10.28
C LEU A 828 -11.97 26.20 -8.87
N VAL A 829 -12.67 27.33 -8.73
CA VAL A 829 -12.94 27.95 -7.42
C VAL A 829 -14.35 27.71 -6.95
N THR A 830 -15.33 27.70 -7.86
CA THR A 830 -16.74 27.54 -7.46
C THR A 830 -17.09 26.07 -7.28
N ASP A 831 -16.68 25.21 -8.22
CA ASP A 831 -16.94 23.77 -8.21
C ASP A 831 -15.90 22.97 -7.41
N GLY A 832 -14.69 23.51 -7.24
CA GLY A 832 -13.60 22.86 -6.49
C GLY A 832 -13.98 22.51 -5.04
N PRO A 833 -14.49 23.46 -4.21
CA PRO A 833 -14.86 23.17 -2.83
C PRO A 833 -15.98 22.12 -2.69
N PRO A 834 -17.12 22.19 -3.43
CA PRO A 834 -18.14 21.14 -3.39
C PRO A 834 -17.63 19.79 -3.89
N ALA A 835 -16.81 19.76 -4.94
CA ALA A 835 -16.19 18.52 -5.43
C ALA A 835 -15.29 17.89 -4.37
N THR A 836 -14.50 18.70 -3.67
CA THR A 836 -13.68 18.24 -2.54
C THR A 836 -14.56 17.76 -1.38
N ALA A 837 -15.65 18.46 -1.09
CA ALA A 837 -16.60 18.08 -0.04
C ALA A 837 -17.30 16.75 -0.31
N LEU A 838 -17.63 16.44 -1.57
CA LEU A 838 -18.16 15.14 -1.99
C LEU A 838 -17.15 14.00 -1.76
N GLY A 839 -15.85 14.29 -1.72
CA GLY A 839 -14.80 13.38 -1.27
C GLY A 839 -15.02 12.84 0.16
N PHE A 840 -15.77 13.56 1.00
CA PHE A 840 -16.06 13.20 2.39
C PHE A 840 -17.42 12.53 2.59
N ASN A 841 -18.07 12.04 1.53
CA ASN A 841 -19.32 11.32 1.68
C ASN A 841 -19.12 10.07 2.58
N PRO A 842 -20.10 9.75 3.44
CA PRO A 842 -20.02 8.58 4.30
C PRO A 842 -20.10 7.29 3.46
N ALA A 843 -19.38 6.25 3.89
CA ALA A 843 -19.38 4.95 3.23
C ALA A 843 -20.78 4.30 3.25
N ASP A 844 -21.08 3.54 2.21
CA ASP A 844 -22.26 2.68 2.16
C ASP A 844 -22.15 1.55 3.21
N ILE A 845 -23.27 1.19 3.86
CA ILE A 845 -23.32 0.13 4.88
C ILE A 845 -22.98 -1.25 4.29
N ASP A 846 -23.26 -1.45 2.99
CA ASP A 846 -23.05 -2.72 2.28
C ASP A 846 -21.73 -2.76 1.48
N ILE A 847 -20.76 -1.89 1.78
CA ILE A 847 -19.52 -1.76 1.01
C ILE A 847 -18.66 -3.03 1.00
N MET A 848 -18.65 -3.78 2.12
CA MET A 848 -17.95 -5.07 2.25
C MET A 848 -18.80 -6.27 1.86
N LYS A 849 -20.04 -6.07 1.39
CA LYS A 849 -20.91 -7.14 0.87
C LYS A 849 -20.96 -7.20 -0.66
N LYS A 850 -20.34 -6.22 -1.31
CA LYS A 850 -20.21 -6.14 -2.76
C LYS A 850 -18.94 -6.88 -3.17
N PRO A 851 -18.94 -7.60 -4.30
CA PRO A 851 -17.71 -8.17 -4.85
C PRO A 851 -16.75 -7.05 -5.25
N PRO A 852 -15.45 -7.35 -5.41
CA PRO A 852 -14.47 -6.37 -5.88
C PRO A 852 -14.87 -5.84 -7.27
N ARG A 853 -14.56 -4.56 -7.50
CA ARG A 853 -14.76 -3.93 -8.81
C ARG A 853 -13.83 -4.56 -9.83
N LYS A 854 -14.28 -4.69 -11.06
CA LYS A 854 -13.37 -5.07 -12.14
C LYS A 854 -12.53 -3.87 -12.57
N SER A 855 -11.28 -4.10 -12.96
CA SER A 855 -10.36 -3.06 -13.43
C SER A 855 -10.85 -2.38 -14.73
N ASP A 856 -11.68 -3.06 -15.52
CA ASP A 856 -12.26 -2.56 -16.78
C ASP A 856 -13.54 -1.74 -16.60
N ASP A 857 -14.15 -1.74 -15.40
CA ASP A 857 -15.40 -1.00 -15.14
C ASP A 857 -15.24 0.49 -15.47
N SER A 858 -16.18 1.02 -16.24
CA SER A 858 -16.18 2.42 -16.66
C SER A 858 -16.53 3.37 -15.52
N LEU A 859 -15.88 4.54 -15.47
CA LEU A 859 -16.25 5.62 -14.54
C LEU A 859 -17.69 6.13 -14.79
N ILE A 860 -18.12 6.14 -16.06
CA ILE A 860 -19.44 6.61 -16.51
C ILE A 860 -20.14 5.50 -17.29
N ASP A 861 -21.20 4.95 -16.70
CA ASP A 861 -22.08 3.99 -17.39
C ASP A 861 -22.96 4.69 -18.44
N SER A 862 -23.44 3.96 -19.45
CA SER A 862 -24.27 4.56 -20.51
C SER A 862 -25.55 5.24 -19.99
N TRP A 863 -26.16 4.71 -18.92
CA TRP A 863 -27.33 5.36 -18.31
C TRP A 863 -26.95 6.65 -17.58
N VAL A 864 -25.81 6.62 -16.87
CA VAL A 864 -25.27 7.78 -16.16
C VAL A 864 -24.88 8.87 -17.16
N LEU A 865 -24.31 8.51 -18.31
CA LEU A 865 -24.03 9.44 -19.42
C LEU A 865 -25.31 10.12 -19.93
N VAL A 866 -26.40 9.37 -20.17
CA VAL A 866 -27.67 9.97 -20.62
C VAL A 866 -28.22 10.92 -19.55
N ARG A 867 -28.15 10.53 -18.27
CA ARG A 867 -28.59 11.38 -17.16
C ARG A 867 -27.84 12.71 -17.13
N TYR A 868 -26.52 12.70 -17.25
CA TYR A 868 -25.72 13.92 -17.26
C TYR A 868 -25.86 14.72 -18.55
N LEU A 869 -26.12 14.07 -19.69
CA LEU A 869 -26.47 14.79 -20.92
C LEU A 869 -27.78 15.56 -20.75
N VAL A 870 -28.78 14.99 -20.07
CA VAL A 870 -30.04 15.70 -19.76
C VAL A 870 -29.81 16.87 -18.79
N ILE A 871 -29.04 16.66 -17.72
CA ILE A 871 -28.73 17.72 -16.74
C ILE A 871 -27.90 18.83 -17.40
N GLY A 872 -26.83 18.49 -18.12
CA GLY A 872 -26.02 19.44 -18.87
C GLY A 872 -26.81 20.18 -19.94
N SER A 873 -27.74 19.51 -20.63
CA SER A 873 -28.65 20.18 -21.57
C SER A 873 -29.54 21.19 -20.85
N TYR A 874 -30.03 20.86 -19.66
CA TYR A 874 -30.79 21.81 -18.84
C TYR A 874 -29.93 23.01 -18.42
N VAL A 875 -28.70 22.77 -17.96
CA VAL A 875 -27.74 23.83 -17.58
C VAL A 875 -27.52 24.77 -18.76
N GLY A 876 -27.12 24.25 -19.93
CA GLY A 876 -26.84 25.05 -21.11
C GLY A 876 -28.05 25.80 -21.66
N VAL A 877 -29.25 25.21 -21.60
CA VAL A 877 -30.49 25.90 -21.98
C VAL A 877 -30.89 26.95 -20.96
N ALA A 878 -30.66 26.73 -19.67
CA ALA A 878 -31.00 27.69 -18.61
C ALA A 878 -30.08 28.92 -18.65
N THR A 879 -28.77 28.73 -18.85
CA THR A 879 -27.77 29.82 -18.93
C THR A 879 -27.97 30.69 -20.16
N VAL A 880 -28.18 30.09 -21.34
CA VAL A 880 -28.49 30.83 -22.58
C VAL A 880 -29.91 31.38 -22.55
N GLY A 881 -30.85 30.64 -21.96
CA GLY A 881 -32.24 31.04 -21.82
C GLY A 881 -32.39 32.32 -21.01
N ILE A 882 -31.72 32.44 -19.85
CA ILE A 882 -31.79 33.67 -19.05
C ILE A 882 -31.16 34.87 -19.79
N PHE A 883 -30.11 34.63 -20.57
CA PHE A 883 -29.48 35.66 -21.42
C PHE A 883 -30.47 36.20 -22.46
N VAL A 884 -31.12 35.30 -23.21
CA VAL A 884 -32.10 35.66 -24.24
C VAL A 884 -33.35 36.31 -23.61
N LEU A 885 -33.80 35.82 -22.46
CA LEU A 885 -34.95 36.38 -21.74
C LEU A 885 -34.70 37.84 -21.35
N TRP A 886 -33.49 38.18 -20.90
CA TRP A 886 -33.13 39.55 -20.55
C TRP A 886 -33.22 40.51 -21.75
N TYR A 887 -32.86 40.07 -22.96
CA TYR A 887 -32.96 40.93 -24.17
C TYR A 887 -34.37 41.01 -24.76
N THR A 888 -35.18 39.97 -24.63
CA THR A 888 -36.41 39.80 -25.44
C THR A 888 -37.71 39.98 -24.66
N GLN A 889 -37.70 39.78 -23.34
CA GLN A 889 -38.94 39.71 -22.54
C GLN A 889 -39.02 40.81 -21.49
N ALA A 890 -40.20 41.42 -21.39
CA ALA A 890 -40.51 42.46 -20.42
C ALA A 890 -40.62 41.94 -18.97
N SER A 891 -41.09 40.70 -18.82
CA SER A 891 -41.34 40.06 -17.54
C SER A 891 -41.24 38.54 -17.66
N PHE A 892 -40.80 37.88 -16.61
CA PHE A 892 -40.75 36.42 -16.51
C PHE A 892 -41.49 35.96 -15.26
N LEU A 893 -42.49 35.09 -15.41
CA LEU A 893 -43.30 34.53 -14.31
C LEU A 893 -43.81 35.59 -13.30
N GLY A 894 -44.27 36.74 -13.81
CA GLY A 894 -44.82 37.83 -12.98
C GLY A 894 -43.78 38.79 -12.39
N ILE A 895 -42.49 38.61 -12.68
CA ILE A 895 -41.39 39.49 -12.25
C ILE A 895 -40.99 40.38 -13.43
N SER A 896 -41.04 41.70 -13.26
CA SER A 896 -40.62 42.67 -14.29
C SER A 896 -39.09 42.71 -14.39
N LEU A 897 -38.56 42.47 -15.59
CA LEU A 897 -37.12 42.51 -15.89
C LEU A 897 -36.66 43.90 -16.40
N ILE A 898 -37.60 44.75 -16.85
CA ILE A 898 -37.31 46.10 -17.39
C ILE A 898 -37.05 47.15 -16.30
N THR A 899 -36.96 46.76 -15.02
CA THR A 899 -36.71 47.72 -13.93
C THR A 899 -35.41 48.50 -14.11
N ASP A 900 -34.48 47.94 -14.86
CA ASP A 900 -33.15 48.50 -15.09
C ASP A 900 -33.13 49.49 -16.27
N GLY A 901 -34.21 49.57 -17.06
CA GLY A 901 -34.35 50.47 -18.20
C GLY A 901 -33.68 50.00 -19.49
N HIS A 902 -33.39 48.71 -19.63
CA HIS A 902 -32.76 48.15 -20.82
C HIS A 902 -33.71 48.14 -22.04
N THR A 903 -33.13 48.10 -23.25
CA THR A 903 -33.90 48.12 -24.50
C THR A 903 -34.29 46.71 -24.92
N LEU A 904 -35.57 46.49 -25.22
CA LEU A 904 -36.04 45.21 -25.73
C LEU A 904 -35.70 45.05 -27.20
N VAL A 905 -35.15 43.90 -27.55
CA VAL A 905 -34.70 43.56 -28.90
C VAL A 905 -35.42 42.30 -29.37
N SER A 906 -35.76 42.23 -30.65
CA SER A 906 -36.34 41.00 -31.23
C SER A 906 -35.29 39.89 -31.30
N PHE A 907 -35.70 38.62 -31.21
CA PHE A 907 -34.76 37.50 -31.31
C PHE A 907 -33.95 37.53 -32.62
N ASN A 908 -34.58 37.91 -33.74
CA ASN A 908 -33.90 38.01 -35.04
C ASN A 908 -32.82 39.11 -35.07
N GLN A 909 -33.01 40.23 -34.35
CA GLN A 909 -31.97 41.24 -34.17
C GLN A 909 -30.84 40.67 -33.30
N LEU A 910 -31.16 39.98 -32.19
CA LEU A 910 -30.13 39.39 -31.32
C LEU A 910 -29.25 38.36 -32.04
N GLN A 911 -29.79 37.58 -32.98
CA GLN A 911 -29.01 36.62 -33.79
C GLN A 911 -28.12 37.28 -34.84
N ASN A 912 -28.51 38.44 -35.37
CA ASN A 912 -27.76 39.15 -36.41
C ASN A 912 -27.00 40.35 -35.86
N TRP A 913 -26.66 40.34 -34.57
CA TRP A 913 -26.04 41.47 -33.86
C TRP A 913 -24.74 41.97 -34.51
N SER A 914 -23.98 41.11 -35.19
CA SER A 914 -22.77 41.48 -35.94
C SER A 914 -23.05 42.41 -37.13
N GLU A 915 -24.28 42.42 -37.63
CA GLU A 915 -24.73 43.28 -38.71
C GLU A 915 -25.35 44.58 -38.21
N CYS A 916 -25.26 44.90 -36.91
CA CYS A 916 -25.87 46.10 -36.32
C CYS A 916 -25.47 47.40 -37.04
N SER A 917 -24.22 47.50 -37.52
CA SER A 917 -23.76 48.65 -38.31
C SER A 917 -24.51 48.84 -39.64
N SER A 918 -25.11 47.76 -40.18
CA SER A 918 -25.91 47.78 -41.40
C SER A 918 -27.39 48.11 -41.17
N TRP A 919 -27.87 48.10 -39.92
CA TRP A 919 -29.28 48.35 -39.59
C TRP A 919 -29.69 49.83 -39.70
N GLY A 920 -28.74 50.73 -39.94
CA GLY A 920 -28.98 52.18 -40.11
C GLY A 920 -29.54 52.84 -38.84
N SER A 921 -30.16 54.02 -38.99
CA SER A 921 -30.77 54.80 -37.89
C SER A 921 -32.01 54.13 -37.24
N ASN A 922 -32.33 52.89 -37.58
CA ASN A 922 -33.50 52.17 -37.09
C ASN A 922 -33.31 51.53 -35.70
N PHE A 923 -32.09 51.45 -35.18
CA PHE A 923 -31.80 50.92 -33.84
C PHE A 923 -31.29 52.03 -32.92
N THR A 924 -32.01 52.26 -31.82
CA THR A 924 -31.59 53.18 -30.74
C THR A 924 -31.62 52.42 -29.43
N ALA A 925 -30.49 52.40 -28.72
CA ALA A 925 -30.35 51.75 -27.42
C ALA A 925 -30.45 52.79 -26.30
N THR A 926 -31.37 52.56 -25.36
CA THR A 926 -31.51 53.38 -24.16
C THR A 926 -30.44 53.02 -23.12
N PRO A 927 -29.86 54.01 -22.44
CA PRO A 927 -28.93 53.76 -21.33
C PRO A 927 -29.69 53.08 -20.19
N TYR A 928 -29.07 52.06 -19.59
CA TYR A 928 -29.67 51.31 -18.50
C TYR A 928 -28.82 51.40 -17.22
N THR A 929 -29.49 51.34 -16.07
CA THR A 929 -28.84 51.46 -14.76
C THR A 929 -28.36 50.10 -14.27
N VAL A 930 -27.15 50.09 -13.73
CA VAL A 930 -26.48 48.94 -13.14
C VAL A 930 -26.16 49.24 -11.68
N SER A 931 -25.99 48.21 -10.84
CA SER A 931 -25.70 48.34 -9.41
C SER A 931 -26.75 49.11 -8.61
N GLY A 932 -28.04 48.82 -8.83
CA GLY A 932 -29.12 49.47 -8.08
C GLY A 932 -29.19 50.99 -8.25
N GLY A 933 -28.67 51.51 -9.37
CA GLY A 933 -28.67 52.93 -9.72
C GLY A 933 -27.32 53.65 -9.63
N LEU A 934 -26.23 52.98 -9.23
CA LEU A 934 -24.91 53.63 -9.05
C LEU A 934 -24.08 53.80 -10.34
N ARG A 935 -24.27 52.96 -11.35
CA ARG A 935 -23.48 52.98 -12.61
C ARG A 935 -24.41 52.91 -13.81
N THR A 936 -24.43 53.94 -14.66
CA THR A 936 -25.20 53.95 -15.91
C THR A 936 -24.31 53.54 -17.08
N VAL A 937 -24.74 52.57 -17.87
CA VAL A 937 -24.07 52.21 -19.13
C VAL A 937 -24.75 52.99 -20.25
N SER A 938 -24.03 53.93 -20.86
CA SER A 938 -24.53 54.83 -21.90
C SER A 938 -24.01 54.45 -23.29
N PHE A 939 -24.87 54.58 -24.31
CA PHE A 939 -24.58 54.20 -25.70
C PHE A 939 -24.64 55.40 -26.66
N GLU A 940 -24.33 56.60 -26.17
CA GLU A 940 -24.51 57.87 -26.92
C GLU A 940 -23.62 57.98 -28.17
N ASN A 941 -22.46 57.33 -28.18
CA ASN A 941 -21.51 57.37 -29.30
C ASN A 941 -21.84 56.33 -30.40
N ASN A 942 -22.22 55.10 -30.01
CA ASN A 942 -22.55 54.02 -30.94
C ASN A 942 -23.65 53.11 -30.33
N PRO A 943 -24.87 53.08 -30.91
CA PRO A 943 -25.95 52.22 -30.43
C PRO A 943 -25.61 50.72 -30.44
N CYS A 944 -24.71 50.28 -31.32
CA CYS A 944 -24.31 48.88 -31.44
C CYS A 944 -23.47 48.37 -30.27
N ASP A 945 -22.90 49.27 -29.47
CA ASP A 945 -22.15 48.92 -28.25
C ASP A 945 -23.04 48.26 -27.19
N TYR A 946 -24.37 48.32 -27.37
CA TYR A 946 -25.34 47.60 -26.55
C TYR A 946 -25.09 46.07 -26.52
N PHE A 947 -24.68 45.47 -27.64
CA PHE A 947 -24.42 44.02 -27.72
C PHE A 947 -23.01 43.61 -27.28
N THR A 948 -22.07 44.57 -27.17
CA THR A 948 -20.67 44.31 -26.80
C THR A 948 -20.35 44.77 -25.38
N LEU A 949 -20.58 46.05 -25.05
CA LEU A 949 -20.40 46.64 -23.72
C LEU A 949 -21.65 46.47 -22.85
N GLY A 950 -22.84 46.48 -23.46
CA GLY A 950 -24.11 46.34 -22.75
C GLY A 950 -24.45 44.91 -22.30
N LYS A 951 -23.70 43.88 -22.73
CA LYS A 951 -23.96 42.47 -22.37
C LYS A 951 -23.52 42.07 -20.96
N VAL A 952 -22.83 42.93 -20.22
CA VAL A 952 -22.25 42.65 -18.90
C VAL A 952 -23.32 42.18 -17.89
N LYS A 953 -24.52 42.78 -17.93
CA LYS A 953 -25.65 42.41 -17.07
C LYS A 953 -26.24 41.03 -17.40
N PRO A 954 -26.66 40.72 -18.64
CA PRO A 954 -27.15 39.39 -18.99
C PRO A 954 -26.09 38.29 -18.84
N MET A 955 -24.80 38.57 -19.10
CA MET A 955 -23.71 37.65 -18.78
C MET A 955 -23.66 37.32 -17.28
N THR A 956 -23.85 38.33 -16.41
CA THR A 956 -23.85 38.12 -14.96
C THR A 956 -25.04 37.25 -14.50
N LEU A 957 -26.20 37.38 -15.15
CA LEU A 957 -27.35 36.50 -14.91
C LEU A 957 -27.05 35.06 -15.34
N SER A 958 -26.47 34.85 -16.52
CA SER A 958 -26.07 33.53 -17.00
C SER A 958 -25.06 32.87 -16.06
N LEU A 959 -24.02 33.60 -15.64
CA LEU A 959 -23.02 33.11 -14.69
C LEU A 959 -23.67 32.75 -13.34
N SER A 960 -24.56 33.59 -12.82
CA SER A 960 -25.21 33.33 -11.54
C SER A 960 -26.19 32.14 -11.60
N VAL A 961 -26.85 31.93 -12.74
CA VAL A 961 -27.68 30.72 -12.99
C VAL A 961 -26.80 29.47 -13.02
N LEU A 962 -25.65 29.52 -13.71
CA LEU A 962 -24.69 28.40 -13.74
C LEU A 962 -24.24 28.04 -12.32
N VAL A 963 -23.71 29.01 -11.57
CA VAL A 963 -23.26 28.79 -10.18
C VAL A 963 -24.39 28.22 -9.30
N ALA A 964 -25.60 28.79 -9.38
CA ALA A 964 -26.72 28.30 -8.58
C ALA A 964 -27.18 26.88 -8.98
N ILE A 965 -27.15 26.54 -10.27
CA ILE A 965 -27.44 25.18 -10.74
C ILE A 965 -26.40 24.21 -10.21
N GLU A 966 -25.11 24.54 -10.30
CA GLU A 966 -24.05 23.63 -9.84
C GLU A 966 -24.09 23.39 -8.34
N MET A 967 -24.43 24.41 -7.54
CA MET A 967 -24.62 24.21 -6.10
C MET A 967 -25.80 23.27 -5.80
N PHE A 968 -26.88 23.32 -6.57
CA PHE A 968 -27.98 22.36 -6.44
C PHE A 968 -27.64 20.99 -7.02
N ASN A 969 -26.82 20.93 -8.06
CA ASN A 969 -26.34 19.70 -8.67
C ASN A 969 -25.36 18.94 -7.74
N SER A 970 -24.58 19.67 -6.93
CA SER A 970 -23.67 19.08 -5.95
C SER A 970 -24.43 18.32 -4.85
N LEU A 971 -25.64 18.78 -4.47
CA LEU A 971 -26.55 18.03 -3.60
C LEU A 971 -27.01 16.73 -4.26
N ASN A 972 -27.39 16.79 -5.54
CA ASN A 972 -27.79 15.61 -6.29
C ASN A 972 -26.66 14.58 -6.40
N ALA A 973 -25.40 15.04 -6.46
CA ALA A 973 -24.21 14.20 -6.52
C ALA A 973 -23.85 13.50 -5.19
N LEU A 974 -24.53 13.84 -4.07
CA LEU A 974 -24.34 13.19 -2.77
C LEU A 974 -24.62 11.68 -2.81
N SER A 975 -25.50 11.24 -3.72
CA SER A 975 -25.70 9.81 -3.99
C SER A 975 -26.03 9.56 -5.45
N GLU A 976 -25.46 8.49 -6.01
CA GLU A 976 -25.75 8.03 -7.36
C GLU A 976 -27.21 7.59 -7.53
N ASP A 977 -27.68 6.74 -6.61
CA ASP A 977 -28.97 6.06 -6.74
C ASP A 977 -29.99 6.46 -5.67
N ASN A 978 -29.53 6.92 -4.50
CA ASN A 978 -30.43 7.27 -3.40
C ASN A 978 -31.03 8.67 -3.61
N SER A 979 -32.29 8.81 -3.20
CA SER A 979 -32.98 10.10 -3.25
C SER A 979 -32.47 10.99 -2.12
N LEU A 980 -32.51 12.30 -2.32
CA LEU A 980 -32.30 13.29 -1.27
C LEU A 980 -33.24 13.12 -0.07
N LEU A 981 -34.40 12.49 -0.26
CA LEU A 981 -35.31 12.13 0.84
C LEU A 981 -34.74 11.01 1.73
N THR A 982 -33.98 10.09 1.14
CA THR A 982 -33.36 8.96 1.85
C THR A 982 -31.96 9.29 2.36
N MET A 983 -31.22 10.12 1.62
CA MET A 983 -29.88 10.58 1.96
C MET A 983 -29.90 12.11 1.98
N PRO A 984 -30.30 12.71 3.12
CA PRO A 984 -30.53 14.15 3.17
C PRO A 984 -29.23 14.95 3.11
N PRO A 985 -29.26 16.22 2.66
CA PRO A 985 -28.07 17.06 2.51
C PRO A 985 -27.17 17.16 3.74
N TRP A 986 -27.77 17.15 4.95
CA TRP A 986 -27.02 17.25 6.21
C TRP A 986 -26.25 15.98 6.60
N ARG A 987 -26.35 14.87 5.84
CA ARG A 987 -25.48 13.70 6.00
C ARG A 987 -24.00 14.03 5.76
N ASN A 988 -23.74 15.01 4.88
CA ASN A 988 -22.41 15.55 4.67
C ASN A 988 -22.39 17.05 5.01
N PRO A 989 -22.06 17.42 6.27
CA PRO A 989 -22.03 18.83 6.68
C PRO A 989 -20.95 19.62 5.93
N TRP A 990 -19.86 18.96 5.49
CA TRP A 990 -18.79 19.60 4.71
C TRP A 990 -19.29 20.08 3.35
N LEU A 991 -20.25 19.38 2.74
CA LEU A 991 -20.87 19.83 1.48
C LEU A 991 -21.63 21.13 1.67
N LEU A 992 -22.40 21.27 2.76
CA LEU A 992 -23.14 22.50 3.05
C LEU A 992 -22.21 23.68 3.34
N VAL A 993 -21.11 23.43 4.05
CA VAL A 993 -20.05 24.44 4.28
C VAL A 993 -19.42 24.85 2.96
N ALA A 994 -19.04 23.88 2.11
CA ALA A 994 -18.44 24.15 0.81
C ALA A 994 -19.38 24.94 -0.11
N MET A 995 -20.66 24.59 -0.18
CA MET A 995 -21.67 25.36 -0.92
C MET A 995 -21.78 26.80 -0.41
N THR A 996 -21.76 26.99 0.91
CA THR A 996 -21.82 28.33 1.52
C THR A 996 -20.58 29.14 1.17
N VAL A 997 -19.40 28.51 1.17
CA VAL A 997 -18.14 29.15 0.74
C VAL A 997 -18.18 29.50 -0.74
N SER A 998 -18.62 28.60 -1.62
CA SER A 998 -18.73 28.86 -3.07
C SER A 998 -19.72 29.98 -3.38
N PHE A 999 -20.91 29.99 -2.78
CA PHE A 999 -21.86 31.10 -2.92
C PHE A 999 -21.30 32.42 -2.33
N GLY A 1000 -20.57 32.33 -1.22
CA GLY A 1000 -19.89 33.48 -0.62
C GLY A 1000 -18.83 34.08 -1.55
N LEU A 1001 -17.99 33.25 -2.16
CA LEU A 1001 -16.99 33.65 -3.15
C LEU A 1001 -17.63 34.25 -4.41
N HIS A 1002 -18.75 33.69 -4.87
CA HIS A 1002 -19.54 34.26 -5.96
C HIS A 1002 -20.08 35.65 -5.62
N CYS A 1003 -20.54 35.86 -4.38
CA CYS A 1003 -20.93 37.19 -3.91
C CYS A 1003 -19.73 38.14 -3.85
N VAL A 1004 -18.55 37.67 -3.45
CA VAL A 1004 -17.32 38.48 -3.40
C VAL A 1004 -16.97 39.00 -4.79
N ILE A 1005 -16.98 38.15 -5.84
CA ILE A 1005 -16.68 38.62 -7.20
C ILE A 1005 -17.73 39.60 -7.74
N LEU A 1006 -19.00 39.47 -7.32
CA LEU A 1006 -20.09 40.35 -7.76
C LEU A 1006 -20.08 41.73 -7.09
N TYR A 1007 -19.79 41.79 -5.79
CA TYR A 1007 -19.96 43.00 -4.99
C TYR A 1007 -18.65 43.74 -4.70
N VAL A 1008 -17.48 43.14 -4.96
CA VAL A 1008 -16.19 43.84 -4.87
C VAL A 1008 -15.86 44.49 -6.22
N PRO A 1009 -15.81 45.84 -6.32
CA PRO A 1009 -15.72 46.55 -7.60
C PRO A 1009 -14.50 46.17 -8.46
N PHE A 1010 -13.35 45.91 -7.84
CA PHE A 1010 -12.15 45.51 -8.54
C PHE A 1010 -12.33 44.15 -9.24
N LEU A 1011 -12.84 43.15 -8.52
CA LEU A 1011 -13.08 41.81 -9.07
C LEU A 1011 -14.19 41.84 -10.12
N ALA A 1012 -15.27 42.59 -9.87
CA ALA A 1012 -16.37 42.74 -10.81
C ALA A 1012 -15.90 43.28 -12.18
N ASN A 1013 -14.95 44.23 -12.19
CA ASN A 1013 -14.36 44.72 -13.44
C ASN A 1013 -13.48 43.67 -14.12
N VAL A 1014 -12.63 42.94 -13.38
CA VAL A 1014 -11.76 41.87 -13.93
C VAL A 1014 -12.58 40.75 -14.59
N PHE A 1015 -13.69 40.36 -13.97
CA PHE A 1015 -14.58 39.30 -14.48
C PHE A 1015 -15.63 39.80 -15.47
N GLY A 1016 -15.71 41.12 -15.74
CA GLY A 1016 -16.73 41.70 -16.61
C GLY A 1016 -18.15 41.40 -16.12
N ILE A 1017 -18.42 41.57 -14.83
CA ILE A 1017 -19.71 41.30 -14.18
C ILE A 1017 -20.19 42.48 -13.34
N VAL A 1018 -21.48 42.48 -13.02
CA VAL A 1018 -22.14 43.56 -12.28
C VAL A 1018 -23.07 43.01 -11.19
N PRO A 1019 -23.23 43.69 -10.05
CA PRO A 1019 -24.03 43.17 -8.96
C PRO A 1019 -25.51 43.06 -9.34
N LEU A 1020 -26.14 42.01 -8.80
CA LEU A 1020 -27.54 41.68 -9.01
C LEU A 1020 -28.42 42.20 -7.88
N SER A 1021 -29.64 42.60 -8.21
CA SER A 1021 -30.67 42.97 -7.25
C SER A 1021 -31.35 41.74 -6.64
N PHE A 1022 -32.06 41.92 -5.52
CA PHE A 1022 -32.82 40.83 -4.89
C PHE A 1022 -33.87 40.17 -5.81
N ARG A 1023 -34.49 40.95 -6.71
CA ARG A 1023 -35.48 40.42 -7.67
C ARG A 1023 -34.83 39.52 -8.70
N GLU A 1024 -33.65 39.90 -9.17
CA GLU A 1024 -32.88 39.13 -10.13
C GLU A 1024 -32.33 37.85 -9.50
N TRP A 1025 -31.86 37.91 -8.25
CA TRP A 1025 -31.49 36.74 -7.47
C TRP A 1025 -32.65 35.74 -7.31
N PHE A 1026 -33.88 36.23 -7.14
CA PHE A 1026 -35.05 35.36 -7.08
C PHE A 1026 -35.31 34.67 -8.43
N VAL A 1027 -35.15 35.37 -9.56
CA VAL A 1027 -35.22 34.77 -10.90
C VAL A 1027 -34.14 33.71 -11.09
N VAL A 1028 -32.90 34.00 -10.68
CA VAL A 1028 -31.78 33.05 -10.72
C VAL A 1028 -32.15 31.77 -9.97
N ILE A 1029 -32.59 31.87 -8.71
CA ILE A 1029 -32.97 30.69 -7.91
C ILE A 1029 -34.13 29.93 -8.54
N LEU A 1030 -35.14 30.63 -9.08
CA LEU A 1030 -36.31 30.03 -9.70
C LEU A 1030 -35.94 29.22 -10.96
N VAL A 1031 -35.01 29.73 -11.77
CA VAL A 1031 -34.50 29.05 -12.97
C VAL A 1031 -33.56 27.90 -12.59
N SER A 1032 -32.80 28.01 -11.49
CA SER A 1032 -31.84 26.99 -11.09
C SER A 1032 -32.47 25.81 -10.33
N PHE A 1033 -33.48 26.05 -9.49
CA PHE A 1033 -34.08 25.04 -8.60
C PHE A 1033 -34.61 23.75 -9.29
N PRO A 1034 -35.23 23.80 -10.49
CA PRO A 1034 -35.77 22.61 -11.14
C PRO A 1034 -34.75 21.51 -11.44
N VAL A 1035 -33.44 21.80 -11.44
CA VAL A 1035 -32.39 20.78 -11.63
C VAL A 1035 -32.49 19.65 -10.59
N ILE A 1036 -32.89 19.96 -9.35
CA ILE A 1036 -33.11 18.97 -8.28
C ILE A 1036 -34.24 18.03 -8.64
N LEU A 1037 -35.35 18.57 -9.14
CA LEU A 1037 -36.54 17.79 -9.50
C LEU A 1037 -36.27 16.90 -10.72
N ILE A 1038 -35.56 17.43 -11.71
CA ILE A 1038 -35.15 16.70 -12.92
C ILE A 1038 -34.29 15.51 -12.51
N ASP A 1039 -33.27 15.73 -11.68
CA ASP A 1039 -32.37 14.66 -11.26
C ASP A 1039 -33.05 13.61 -10.38
N GLU A 1040 -33.92 14.01 -9.45
CA GLU A 1040 -34.69 13.05 -8.64
C GLU A 1040 -35.62 12.17 -9.47
N ALA A 1041 -36.23 12.72 -10.53
CA ALA A 1041 -36.99 11.92 -11.50
C ALA A 1041 -36.08 10.92 -12.24
N LEU A 1042 -34.89 11.34 -12.67
CA LEU A 1042 -33.91 10.48 -13.34
C LEU A 1042 -33.39 9.36 -12.41
N LYS A 1043 -33.11 9.68 -11.13
CA LYS A 1043 -32.77 8.68 -10.09
C LYS A 1043 -33.88 7.68 -9.89
N LEU A 1044 -35.14 8.13 -9.82
CA LEU A 1044 -36.31 7.24 -9.69
C LEU A 1044 -36.42 6.26 -10.87
N ILE A 1045 -36.23 6.75 -12.10
CA ILE A 1045 -36.21 5.92 -13.32
C ILE A 1045 -35.07 4.90 -13.26
N GLY A 1046 -33.87 5.33 -12.85
CA GLY A 1046 -32.70 4.47 -12.66
C GLY A 1046 -32.97 3.32 -11.69
N ARG A 1047 -33.52 3.62 -10.51
CA ARG A 1047 -33.91 2.62 -9.49
C ARG A 1047 -34.93 1.61 -10.03
N CYS A 1048 -35.94 2.08 -10.75
CA CYS A 1048 -36.97 1.22 -11.35
C CYS A 1048 -36.39 0.28 -12.42
N ARG A 1049 -35.48 0.77 -13.28
CA ARG A 1049 -34.81 -0.01 -14.32
C ARG A 1049 -33.89 -1.08 -13.70
N ARG A 1050 -33.14 -0.74 -12.66
CA ARG A 1050 -32.24 -1.66 -11.94
C ARG A 1050 -33.02 -2.78 -11.22
N ARG A 1051 -34.14 -2.45 -10.57
CA ARG A 1051 -35.06 -3.46 -9.97
C ARG A 1051 -35.64 -4.42 -11.02
N ARG A 1052 -36.02 -3.92 -12.20
CA ARG A 1052 -36.51 -4.77 -13.31
C ARG A 1052 -35.42 -5.69 -13.86
N SER A 1053 -34.18 -5.20 -13.98
CA SER A 1053 -33.03 -6.01 -14.43
C SER A 1053 -32.66 -7.11 -13.42
N LYS A 1054 -32.62 -6.79 -12.11
CA LYS A 1054 -32.45 -7.81 -11.05
C LYS A 1054 -33.55 -8.89 -11.10
N LYS A 1055 -34.82 -8.49 -11.23
CA LYS A 1055 -35.94 -9.45 -11.38
C LYS A 1055 -35.85 -10.32 -12.64
N LYS A 1056 -35.27 -9.81 -13.74
CA LYS A 1056 -35.02 -10.62 -14.95
C LYS A 1056 -33.87 -11.61 -14.74
N LYS A 1057 -32.74 -11.17 -14.15
CA LYS A 1057 -31.61 -12.07 -13.84
C LYS A 1057 -32.00 -13.21 -12.90
N ILE A 1058 -32.82 -12.93 -11.88
CA ILE A 1058 -33.35 -13.95 -10.94
C ILE A 1058 -34.38 -14.89 -11.59
N LYS A 1059 -34.95 -14.53 -12.76
CA LYS A 1059 -35.85 -15.41 -13.52
C LYS A 1059 -35.13 -16.27 -14.57
N THR A 1060 -33.87 -15.94 -14.88
CA THR A 1060 -33.05 -16.62 -15.88
C THR A 1060 -31.92 -17.46 -15.27
N MET A 1061 -31.57 -17.17 -14.01
CA MET A 1061 -30.93 -18.12 -13.09
C MET A 1061 -32.01 -18.95 -12.44
#